data_AF-A0A8U0WMS6-F1
#
_entry.id   AF-A0A8U0WMS6-F1
#
_cell.length_a   1.000
_cell.length_b   1.000
_cell.length_c   1.000
_cell.angle_alpha   90.00
_cell.angle_beta   90.00
_cell.angle_gamma   90.00
#
_symmetry.space_group_name_H-M   'P 1'
#
loop_
_entity.id
_entity.type
_entity.pdbx_description
1 polymer ?
#
loop_
_entity_poly.entity_id
_entity_poly.type
_entity_poly.pdbx_seq_one_letter_code
_entity_poly.pdbx_strand_id
1 'polypeptide(L)'
;MPKDSEHNAHRTHYHHCNEHIEGLSPHHHHHHHHHHLLDGNCDNGSPLTYDEGHQAHHHNIDLVTALRSELAALSYQKDRLKTELTETKATLCSKDNECENLRAQAARQSTLITSLQSRLQSAENREESVQLRCDTTVQTIQREKRLADEKTKDLQIKVQHLETSLANEESQKELMQNRFNDFLKRLGLCMDMEVCESVHFSTECVLTRLEELVAELQRTKAKITATCETLNSCENELLNLKSFSNMEKQRLMVQLEGANNHEHELESRCRQYERDLQIQRDRLTEVEISAEKLKEELKGFESRCHRLQGNCERVQNDRLQFLRTLALQINVPEPCETLIKDKLREIMSENKSLQMELHGLREQLSCQHDKLKETQQSTQCRLRSEEARKSELEERLEKCHEEIHILRKDHLGLSEYLLRLAKALHWTECSSPPELGIDTNIMAESLLERAERLASLHHDYDHLHSHQHHLHRLADRSCCDHNHHGHTHPHTKLRREKSCHDLPIKDTPSTLYNLQRKVRVLKEQIQRRDLHLELLKRKLAIIEDGARGKCILQGERDEAVCRTKKANKIIDKLTCQLADVRSQVAEVKAQLAEAVEYKITALERARKIDELTTQLCDLEEEKTRLSAQVNTLKDRLKASSDSAQHRRCRDEALINSLRDDLTHVQAQISDTNHRLSQLQSFRTSVARTLHLRDLPETDLLHRLQALCAAHQEFTMLSKRYETASPLGEHACTRFDDRLPNNTHYHPPHCTPTPNSTTLHGHRGYH
;
A
#
# COMPACT_ATOMS: atom_id res chain seq x y z
N MET A 1 -15.22 -39.56 -17.69
CA MET A 1 -15.39 -40.43 -18.88
C MET A 1 -16.87 -40.73 -18.95
N PRO A 2 -17.60 -40.32 -20.00
CA PRO A 2 -17.28 -40.56 -21.41
C PRO A 2 -16.89 -39.30 -22.20
N LYS A 3 -16.34 -39.57 -23.39
CA LYS A 3 -15.82 -38.65 -24.40
C LYS A 3 -16.78 -38.60 -25.60
N ASP A 4 -16.66 -37.50 -26.35
CA ASP A 4 -16.73 -37.33 -27.82
C ASP A 4 -17.50 -36.03 -28.14
N SER A 5 -16.82 -34.91 -28.41
CA SER A 5 -16.20 -34.46 -29.68
C SER A 5 -17.22 -33.94 -30.70
N GLU A 6 -17.22 -32.62 -30.91
CA GLU A 6 -16.97 -31.95 -32.21
C GLU A 6 -17.18 -30.42 -32.04
N HIS A 7 -16.10 -29.63 -32.16
CA HIS A 7 -15.81 -28.75 -33.30
C HIS A 7 -16.85 -27.64 -33.55
N ASN A 8 -16.53 -26.41 -33.12
CA ASN A 8 -16.77 -25.26 -33.99
C ASN A 8 -15.76 -24.13 -33.74
N ALA A 9 -15.20 -23.62 -34.82
CA ALA A 9 -14.24 -22.53 -34.90
C ALA A 9 -14.94 -21.25 -35.37
N HIS A 10 -14.20 -20.13 -35.30
CA HIS A 10 -14.56 -18.75 -35.67
C HIS A 10 -15.29 -17.98 -34.55
N ARG A 11 -15.01 -16.71 -34.27
CA ARG A 11 -14.38 -15.64 -35.05
C ARG A 11 -13.97 -14.53 -34.08
N THR A 12 -12.74 -14.04 -34.19
CA THR A 12 -12.28 -12.82 -33.52
C THR A 12 -12.94 -11.60 -34.18
N HIS A 13 -13.76 -10.87 -33.42
CA HIS A 13 -14.27 -9.56 -33.83
C HIS A 13 -13.35 -8.46 -33.32
N TYR A 14 -12.53 -7.92 -34.22
CA TYR A 14 -11.97 -6.57 -34.11
C TYR A 14 -13.10 -5.58 -34.41
N HIS A 15 -13.42 -4.69 -33.47
CA HIS A 15 -14.21 -3.51 -33.77
C HIS A 15 -13.33 -2.28 -33.97
N HIS A 16 -13.35 -1.84 -35.21
CA HIS A 16 -13.01 -0.52 -35.71
C HIS A 16 -13.99 0.51 -35.11
N CYS A 17 -13.49 1.60 -34.53
CA CYS A 17 -14.15 2.91 -34.55
C CYS A 17 -13.07 3.97 -34.75
N ASN A 18 -13.17 4.63 -35.89
CA ASN A 18 -12.37 5.75 -36.37
C ASN A 18 -13.37 6.88 -36.60
N GLU A 19 -13.07 8.09 -36.13
CA GLU A 19 -13.44 9.41 -36.68
C GLU A 19 -12.98 10.49 -35.68
N HIS A 20 -11.87 11.16 -35.98
CA HIS A 20 -11.78 12.42 -36.74
C HIS A 20 -12.15 13.67 -35.92
N ILE A 21 -11.12 14.40 -35.48
CA ILE A 21 -11.05 15.87 -35.65
C ILE A 21 -9.61 16.22 -36.08
N GLU A 22 -9.54 17.01 -37.13
CA GLU A 22 -8.38 17.37 -37.94
C GLU A 22 -7.48 18.45 -37.32
N GLY A 23 -6.25 18.51 -37.84
CA GLY A 23 -5.60 19.78 -38.15
C GLY A 23 -4.43 20.16 -37.25
N LEU A 24 -3.20 19.89 -37.71
CA LEU A 24 -2.23 20.93 -38.11
C LEU A 24 -0.92 20.28 -38.59
N SER A 25 -0.48 20.73 -39.76
CA SER A 25 0.58 20.19 -40.61
C SER A 25 2.01 20.53 -40.11
N PRO A 26 3.04 19.69 -40.36
CA PRO A 26 4.43 19.99 -40.03
C PRO A 26 5.18 20.58 -41.24
N HIS A 27 5.65 21.82 -41.12
CA HIS A 27 6.55 22.43 -42.08
C HIS A 27 8.02 22.12 -41.78
N HIS A 28 8.66 21.51 -42.78
CA HIS A 28 10.09 21.52 -43.09
C HIS A 28 10.75 22.88 -42.80
N HIS A 29 11.96 22.86 -42.21
CA HIS A 29 13.06 23.72 -42.66
C HIS A 29 14.43 23.03 -42.51
N HIS A 30 15.14 23.04 -43.63
CA HIS A 30 16.51 22.62 -43.86
C HIS A 30 17.52 23.46 -43.07
N HIS A 31 18.56 22.82 -42.53
CA HIS A 31 19.92 23.38 -42.63
C HIS A 31 20.97 22.30 -42.81
N HIS A 32 21.60 22.38 -43.98
CA HIS A 32 22.83 21.72 -44.40
C HIS A 32 24.00 22.10 -43.46
N HIS A 33 24.87 21.16 -43.12
CA HIS A 33 26.29 21.46 -43.02
C HIS A 33 27.15 20.29 -43.47
N HIS A 34 28.00 20.63 -44.44
CA HIS A 34 28.99 19.84 -45.14
C HIS A 34 30.02 19.17 -44.22
N HIS A 35 30.29 17.88 -44.44
CA HIS A 35 31.58 17.28 -44.17
C HIS A 35 32.41 17.32 -45.45
N HIS A 36 33.36 18.25 -45.53
CA HIS A 36 34.36 18.31 -46.58
C HIS A 36 35.56 17.45 -46.20
N LEU A 37 35.89 16.48 -47.07
CA LEU A 37 37.22 15.90 -47.18
C LEU A 37 38.26 17.01 -47.39
N LEU A 38 39.41 16.87 -46.73
CA LEU A 38 40.65 17.52 -47.14
C LEU A 38 41.75 16.47 -47.25
N ASP A 39 41.88 15.93 -48.47
CA ASP A 39 43.16 15.57 -49.06
C ASP A 39 43.89 16.87 -49.43
N GLY A 40 45.19 16.93 -49.16
CA GLY A 40 46.02 18.10 -49.41
C GLY A 40 47.46 17.72 -49.70
N ASN A 41 47.69 17.18 -50.90
CA ASN A 41 48.98 17.14 -51.57
C ASN A 41 49.47 18.58 -51.85
N CYS A 42 50.72 18.89 -51.47
CA CYS A 42 51.47 20.01 -52.04
C CYS A 42 52.91 19.55 -52.28
N ASP A 43 53.17 19.18 -53.53
CA ASP A 43 54.47 18.92 -54.12
C ASP A 43 54.92 20.22 -54.83
N ASN A 44 56.16 20.67 -54.60
CA ASN A 44 56.83 21.69 -55.42
C ASN A 44 58.35 21.71 -55.09
N GLY A 45 59.16 21.05 -55.93
CA GLY A 45 60.56 21.45 -56.20
C GLY A 45 60.58 22.62 -57.21
N SER A 46 61.58 23.47 -57.40
CA SER A 46 63.06 23.48 -57.22
C SER A 46 63.53 24.93 -57.61
N PRO A 47 64.82 25.29 -57.79
CA PRO A 47 66.10 25.00 -57.08
C PRO A 47 66.90 26.30 -56.72
N LEU A 48 68.16 26.14 -56.25
CA LEU A 48 69.28 27.13 -56.08
C LEU A 48 69.31 27.81 -54.69
N THR A 49 70.41 27.91 -53.92
CA THR A 49 71.86 27.76 -54.11
C THR A 49 72.54 27.77 -52.72
N TYR A 50 73.65 27.01 -52.57
CA TYR A 50 74.80 27.22 -51.67
C TYR A 50 74.58 27.88 -50.28
N ASP A 51 74.70 27.12 -49.18
CA ASP A 51 75.80 27.24 -48.18
C ASP A 51 75.55 26.24 -47.01
N GLU A 52 76.17 25.06 -47.06
CA GLU A 52 76.02 23.99 -46.08
C GLU A 52 77.09 24.09 -44.98
N GLY A 53 76.65 24.15 -43.72
CA GLY A 53 77.50 23.78 -42.59
C GLY A 53 76.96 24.14 -41.20
N HIS A 54 76.28 25.27 -41.04
CA HIS A 54 75.89 25.77 -39.70
C HIS A 54 74.39 26.02 -39.51
N GLN A 55 73.57 25.88 -40.56
CA GLN A 55 72.12 26.18 -40.52
C GLN A 55 71.22 24.93 -40.46
N ALA A 56 71.74 23.77 -40.86
CA ALA A 56 71.00 22.50 -40.87
C ALA A 56 70.66 21.99 -39.46
N HIS A 57 71.51 22.22 -38.46
CA HIS A 57 71.23 21.82 -37.07
C HIS A 57 70.12 22.66 -36.43
N HIS A 58 70.10 23.98 -36.67
CA HIS A 58 69.04 24.85 -36.15
C HIS A 58 67.69 24.60 -36.80
N HIS A 59 67.63 24.42 -38.12
CA HIS A 59 66.38 24.15 -38.82
C HIS A 59 65.77 22.78 -38.46
N ASN A 60 66.62 21.78 -38.20
CA ASN A 60 66.17 20.47 -37.74
C ASN A 60 65.69 20.52 -36.28
N ILE A 61 66.35 21.31 -35.41
CA ILE A 61 65.88 21.57 -34.05
C ILE A 61 64.54 22.32 -34.06
N ASP A 62 64.37 23.32 -34.93
CA ASP A 62 63.13 24.08 -35.06
C ASP A 62 61.99 23.22 -35.60
N LEU A 63 62.24 22.36 -36.59
CA LEU A 63 61.27 21.39 -37.12
C LEU A 63 60.88 20.33 -36.07
N VAL A 64 61.86 19.79 -35.33
CA VAL A 64 61.60 18.85 -34.23
C VAL A 64 60.81 19.53 -33.11
N THR A 65 61.06 20.81 -32.84
CA THR A 65 60.32 21.58 -31.83
C THR A 65 58.90 21.87 -32.31
N ALA A 66 58.72 22.21 -33.59
CA ALA A 66 57.40 22.39 -34.22
C ALA A 66 56.57 21.09 -34.16
N LEU A 67 57.13 19.96 -34.59
CA LEU A 67 56.47 18.65 -34.53
C LEU A 67 56.16 18.21 -33.09
N ARG A 68 57.02 18.52 -32.11
CA ARG A 68 56.73 18.28 -30.68
C ARG A 68 55.60 19.18 -30.17
N SER A 69 55.54 20.43 -30.61
CA SER A 69 54.46 21.35 -30.25
C SER A 69 53.13 20.95 -30.88
N GLU A 70 53.13 20.46 -32.13
CA GLU A 70 51.96 19.91 -32.79
C GLU A 70 51.51 18.60 -32.13
N LEU A 71 52.44 17.71 -31.78
CA LEU A 71 52.12 16.47 -31.06
C LEU A 71 51.57 16.75 -29.66
N ALA A 72 52.08 17.78 -28.97
CA ALA A 72 51.53 18.24 -27.70
C ALA A 72 50.13 18.87 -27.87
N ALA A 73 49.92 19.68 -28.91
CA ALA A 73 48.62 20.27 -29.23
C ALA A 73 47.58 19.20 -29.59
N LEU A 74 47.95 18.21 -30.40
CA LEU A 74 47.12 17.06 -30.75
C LEU A 74 46.86 16.16 -29.54
N SER A 75 47.84 15.96 -28.65
CA SER A 75 47.62 15.21 -27.40
C SER A 75 46.65 15.94 -26.49
N TYR A 76 46.79 17.26 -26.34
CA TYR A 76 45.85 18.09 -25.58
C TYR A 76 44.45 18.05 -26.18
N GLN A 77 44.34 18.14 -27.50
CA GLN A 77 43.06 18.05 -28.20
C GLN A 77 42.42 16.66 -28.03
N LYS A 78 43.22 15.59 -28.10
CA LYS A 78 42.77 14.21 -27.83
C LYS A 78 42.27 14.07 -26.40
N ASP A 79 43.02 14.58 -25.42
CA ASP A 79 42.65 14.46 -24.00
C ASP A 79 41.42 15.32 -23.69
N ARG A 80 41.31 16.51 -24.27
CA ARG A 80 40.11 17.35 -24.20
C ARG A 80 38.89 16.64 -24.80
N LEU A 81 38.99 16.14 -26.03
CA LEU A 81 37.91 15.39 -26.69
C LEU A 81 37.54 14.11 -25.92
N LYS A 82 38.52 13.44 -25.30
CA LYS A 82 38.28 12.30 -24.42
C LYS A 82 37.51 12.71 -23.16
N THR A 83 37.81 13.88 -22.61
CA THR A 83 37.10 14.43 -21.45
C THR A 83 35.66 14.82 -21.82
N GLU A 84 35.47 15.52 -22.93
CA GLU A 84 34.15 15.84 -23.49
C GLU A 84 33.35 14.55 -23.81
N LEU A 85 33.99 13.50 -24.32
CA LEU A 85 33.36 12.20 -24.55
C LEU A 85 32.94 11.51 -23.24
N THR A 86 33.74 11.62 -22.17
CA THR A 86 33.36 11.07 -20.86
C THR A 86 32.21 11.85 -20.22
N GLU A 87 32.20 13.18 -20.37
CA GLU A 87 31.11 14.03 -19.88
C GLU A 87 29.82 13.77 -20.64
N THR A 88 29.87 13.70 -21.97
CA THR A 88 28.70 13.36 -22.79
C THR A 88 28.15 11.97 -22.45
N LYS A 89 29.00 10.96 -22.25
CA LYS A 89 28.57 9.63 -21.75
C LYS A 89 27.92 9.70 -20.38
N ALA A 90 28.47 10.48 -19.45
CA ALA A 90 27.87 10.68 -18.13
C ALA A 90 26.50 11.36 -18.22
N THR A 91 26.36 12.37 -19.08
CA THR A 91 25.07 13.03 -19.33
C THR A 91 24.05 12.10 -19.98
N LEU A 92 24.48 11.24 -20.91
CA LEU A 92 23.63 10.25 -21.56
C LEU A 92 23.13 9.21 -20.55
N CYS A 93 24.02 8.65 -19.70
CA CYS A 93 23.60 7.76 -18.60
C CYS A 93 22.61 8.43 -17.65
N SER A 94 22.83 9.71 -17.31
CA SER A 94 21.89 10.45 -16.47
C SER A 94 20.53 10.62 -17.15
N LYS A 95 20.49 10.80 -18.48
CA LYS A 95 19.27 10.92 -19.26
C LYS A 95 18.56 9.57 -19.44
N ASP A 96 19.29 8.49 -19.62
CA ASP A 96 18.73 7.14 -19.65
C ASP A 96 18.08 6.78 -18.31
N ASN A 97 18.72 7.12 -17.19
CA ASN A 97 18.13 6.95 -15.86
C ASN A 97 16.84 7.80 -15.68
N GLU A 98 16.80 9.01 -16.23
CA GLU A 98 15.60 9.87 -16.22
C GLU A 98 14.47 9.23 -17.07
N CYS A 99 14.80 8.70 -18.25
CA CYS A 99 13.87 7.97 -19.11
C CYS A 99 13.34 6.68 -18.45
N GLU A 100 14.19 5.91 -17.76
CA GLU A 100 13.76 4.73 -17.01
C GLU A 100 12.81 5.09 -15.87
N ASN A 101 13.11 6.17 -15.13
CA ASN A 101 12.24 6.67 -14.07
C ASN A 101 10.86 7.09 -14.62
N LEU A 102 10.83 7.77 -15.77
CA LEU A 102 9.58 8.14 -16.45
C LEU A 102 8.80 6.92 -16.94
N ARG A 103 9.47 5.89 -17.50
CA ARG A 103 8.82 4.62 -17.87
C ARG A 103 8.25 3.90 -16.66
N ALA A 104 9.00 3.83 -15.56
CA ALA A 104 8.53 3.23 -14.31
C ALA A 104 7.34 4.01 -13.73
N GLN A 105 7.33 5.34 -13.83
CA GLN A 105 6.20 6.18 -13.43
C GLN A 105 4.98 5.94 -14.32
N ALA A 106 5.14 5.87 -15.64
CA ALA A 106 4.06 5.56 -16.58
C ALA A 106 3.48 4.16 -16.32
N ALA A 107 4.32 3.15 -16.04
CA ALA A 107 3.88 1.82 -15.66
C ALA A 107 3.03 1.83 -14.37
N ARG A 108 3.49 2.55 -13.33
CA ARG A 108 2.72 2.72 -12.07
C ARG A 108 1.38 3.40 -12.31
N GLN A 109 1.35 4.45 -13.12
CA GLN A 109 0.10 5.14 -13.49
C GLN A 109 -0.84 4.21 -14.26
N SER A 110 -0.32 3.41 -15.19
CA SER A 110 -1.11 2.44 -15.94
C SER A 110 -1.73 1.37 -15.03
N THR A 111 -0.97 0.83 -14.07
CA THR A 111 -1.50 -0.11 -13.06
C THR A 111 -2.59 0.53 -12.19
N LEU A 112 -2.41 1.79 -11.78
CA LEU A 112 -3.42 2.52 -11.01
C LEU A 112 -4.70 2.72 -11.82
N ILE A 113 -4.58 3.11 -13.10
CA ILE A 113 -5.72 3.28 -14.00
C ILE A 113 -6.49 1.96 -14.13
N THR A 114 -5.80 0.84 -14.40
CA THR A 114 -6.45 -0.48 -14.48
C THR A 114 -7.14 -0.88 -13.17
N SER A 115 -6.53 -0.57 -12.02
CA SER A 115 -7.13 -0.82 -10.71
C SER A 115 -8.39 0.02 -10.48
N LEU A 116 -8.35 1.31 -10.83
CA LEU A 116 -9.50 2.21 -10.73
C LEU A 116 -10.63 1.80 -11.67
N GLN A 117 -10.31 1.40 -12.91
CA GLN A 117 -11.29 0.86 -13.86
C GLN A 117 -11.94 -0.42 -13.34
N SER A 118 -11.16 -1.34 -12.75
CA SER A 118 -11.69 -2.57 -12.14
C SER A 118 -12.61 -2.28 -10.94
N ARG A 119 -12.24 -1.31 -10.09
CA ARG A 119 -13.08 -0.85 -8.98
C ARG A 119 -14.37 -0.17 -9.46
N LEU A 120 -14.29 0.64 -10.52
CA LEU A 120 -15.44 1.28 -11.14
C LEU A 120 -16.41 0.22 -11.70
N GLN A 121 -15.91 -0.72 -12.49
CA GLN A 121 -16.72 -1.82 -13.03
C GLN A 121 -17.37 -2.65 -11.91
N SER A 122 -16.64 -2.91 -10.83
CA SER A 122 -17.17 -3.65 -9.68
C SER A 122 -18.29 -2.87 -8.95
N ALA A 123 -18.18 -1.54 -8.90
CA ALA A 123 -19.21 -0.67 -8.34
C ALA A 123 -20.45 -0.60 -9.25
N GLU A 124 -20.25 -0.43 -10.56
CA GLU A 124 -21.31 -0.43 -11.58
C GLU A 124 -22.10 -1.76 -11.57
N ASN A 125 -21.39 -2.90 -11.54
CA ASN A 125 -22.05 -4.22 -11.46
C ASN A 125 -22.85 -4.39 -10.16
N ARG A 126 -22.39 -3.78 -9.05
CA ARG A 126 -23.09 -3.83 -7.76
C ARG A 126 -24.34 -2.96 -7.79
N GLU A 127 -24.28 -1.80 -8.43
CA GLU A 127 -25.43 -0.93 -8.65
C GLU A 127 -26.47 -1.62 -9.54
N GLU A 128 -26.05 -2.20 -10.66
CA GLU A 128 -26.94 -2.94 -11.58
C GLU A 128 -27.62 -4.13 -10.87
N SER A 129 -26.90 -4.86 -10.04
CA SER A 129 -27.45 -5.94 -9.22
C SER A 129 -28.51 -5.45 -8.22
N VAL A 130 -28.27 -4.31 -7.58
CA VAL A 130 -29.23 -3.70 -6.65
C VAL A 130 -30.45 -3.19 -7.41
N GLN A 131 -30.24 -2.55 -8.55
CA GLN A 131 -31.30 -2.04 -9.42
C GLN A 131 -32.22 -3.19 -9.89
N LEU A 132 -31.65 -4.30 -10.37
CA LEU A 132 -32.41 -5.47 -10.79
C LEU A 132 -33.26 -6.08 -9.65
N ARG A 133 -32.71 -6.10 -8.42
CA ARG A 133 -33.46 -6.56 -7.23
C ARG A 133 -34.60 -5.61 -6.88
N CYS A 134 -34.34 -4.30 -6.92
CA CYS A 134 -35.36 -3.28 -6.72
C CYS A 134 -36.50 -3.42 -7.75
N ASP A 135 -36.17 -3.55 -9.04
CA ASP A 135 -37.15 -3.73 -10.11
C ASP A 135 -37.97 -5.00 -9.92
N THR A 136 -37.33 -6.12 -9.53
CA THR A 136 -38.02 -7.39 -9.24
C THR A 136 -38.99 -7.24 -8.07
N THR A 137 -38.61 -6.47 -7.04
CA THR A 137 -39.43 -6.21 -5.86
C THR A 137 -40.62 -5.32 -6.21
N VAL A 138 -40.38 -4.24 -6.97
CA VAL A 138 -41.43 -3.34 -7.48
C VAL A 138 -42.43 -4.11 -8.35
N GLN A 139 -41.96 -4.97 -9.25
CA GLN A 139 -42.85 -5.80 -10.08
C GLN A 139 -43.70 -6.75 -9.23
N THR A 140 -43.14 -7.33 -8.17
CA THR A 140 -43.87 -8.22 -7.26
C THR A 140 -44.95 -7.46 -6.50
N ILE A 141 -44.61 -6.31 -5.91
CA ILE A 141 -45.59 -5.44 -5.23
C ILE A 141 -46.69 -4.97 -6.21
N GLN A 142 -46.34 -4.64 -7.46
CA GLN A 142 -47.32 -4.25 -8.47
C GLN A 142 -48.26 -5.41 -8.88
N ARG A 143 -47.80 -6.67 -8.84
CA ARG A 143 -48.67 -7.84 -9.07
C ARG A 143 -49.60 -8.06 -7.88
N GLU A 144 -49.07 -8.00 -6.66
CA GLU A 144 -49.87 -8.16 -5.44
C GLU A 144 -50.93 -7.08 -5.31
N LYS A 145 -50.59 -5.82 -5.64
CA LYS A 145 -51.56 -4.73 -5.72
C LYS A 145 -52.69 -5.05 -6.70
N ARG A 146 -52.37 -5.53 -7.90
CA ARG A 146 -53.38 -5.89 -8.91
C ARG A 146 -54.31 -7.00 -8.42
N LEU A 147 -53.77 -8.04 -7.79
CA LEU A 147 -54.57 -9.13 -7.22
C LEU A 147 -55.47 -8.64 -6.08
N ALA A 148 -54.97 -7.72 -5.24
CA ALA A 148 -55.76 -7.09 -4.18
C ALA A 148 -56.89 -6.21 -4.75
N ASP A 149 -56.60 -5.44 -5.80
CA ASP A 149 -57.59 -4.60 -6.50
C ASP A 149 -58.68 -5.47 -7.15
N GLU A 150 -58.33 -6.59 -7.79
CA GLU A 150 -59.29 -7.56 -8.35
C GLU A 150 -60.17 -8.18 -7.25
N LYS A 151 -59.58 -8.63 -6.14
CA LYS A 151 -60.33 -9.15 -5.01
C LYS A 151 -61.28 -8.11 -4.40
N THR A 152 -60.87 -6.85 -4.35
CA THR A 152 -61.70 -5.74 -3.86
C THR A 152 -62.89 -5.49 -4.78
N LYS A 153 -62.69 -5.55 -6.10
CA LYS A 153 -63.78 -5.47 -7.08
C LYS A 153 -64.75 -6.64 -6.96
N ASP A 154 -64.26 -7.87 -6.81
CA ASP A 154 -65.10 -9.05 -6.63
C ASP A 154 -65.95 -8.95 -5.35
N LEU A 155 -65.37 -8.44 -4.27
CA LEU A 155 -66.11 -8.19 -3.03
C LEU A 155 -67.16 -7.09 -3.19
N GLN A 156 -66.85 -6.00 -3.91
CA GLN A 156 -67.83 -4.96 -4.24
C GLN A 156 -69.01 -5.51 -5.05
N ILE A 157 -68.75 -6.34 -6.06
CA ILE A 157 -69.80 -6.98 -6.87
C ILE A 157 -70.67 -7.88 -5.98
N LYS A 158 -70.06 -8.66 -5.08
CA LYS A 158 -70.81 -9.51 -4.13
C LYS A 158 -71.68 -8.71 -3.18
N VAL A 159 -71.18 -7.59 -2.65
CA VAL A 159 -71.95 -6.70 -1.77
C VAL A 159 -73.14 -6.11 -2.52
N GLN A 160 -72.94 -5.57 -3.72
CA GLN A 160 -74.04 -5.04 -4.54
C GLN A 160 -75.09 -6.11 -4.88
N HIS A 161 -74.66 -7.35 -5.14
CA HIS A 161 -75.57 -8.45 -5.38
C HIS A 161 -76.42 -8.79 -4.14
N LEU A 162 -75.81 -8.83 -2.96
CA LEU A 162 -76.51 -9.07 -1.70
C LEU A 162 -77.49 -7.94 -1.36
N GLU A 163 -77.10 -6.68 -1.58
CA GLU A 163 -77.98 -5.52 -1.40
C GLU A 163 -79.20 -5.59 -2.33
N THR A 164 -78.98 -5.97 -3.59
CA THR A 164 -80.08 -6.16 -4.56
C THR A 164 -80.99 -7.31 -4.18
N SER A 165 -80.43 -8.44 -3.70
CA SER A 165 -81.20 -9.57 -3.22
C SER A 165 -82.04 -9.20 -2.00
N LEU A 166 -81.48 -8.43 -1.06
CA LEU A 166 -82.18 -7.98 0.13
C LEU A 166 -83.36 -7.06 -0.23
N ALA A 167 -83.15 -6.10 -1.12
CA ALA A 167 -84.22 -5.20 -1.60
C ALA A 167 -85.35 -5.97 -2.32
N ASN A 168 -85.00 -7.00 -3.10
CA ASN A 168 -85.99 -7.86 -3.74
C ASN A 168 -86.83 -8.64 -2.72
N GLU A 169 -86.19 -9.23 -1.71
CA GLU A 169 -86.87 -9.95 -0.62
C GLU A 169 -87.79 -9.01 0.19
N GLU A 170 -87.34 -7.79 0.48
CA GLU A 170 -88.17 -6.78 1.15
C GLU A 170 -89.42 -6.41 0.34
N SER A 171 -89.28 -6.25 -0.99
CA SER A 171 -90.43 -5.99 -1.88
C SER A 171 -91.40 -7.17 -1.96
N GLN A 172 -90.90 -8.41 -1.93
CA GLN A 172 -91.73 -9.61 -1.94
C GLN A 172 -92.50 -9.76 -0.63
N LYS A 173 -91.85 -9.48 0.50
CA LYS A 173 -92.49 -9.46 1.82
C LYS A 173 -93.66 -8.47 1.85
N GLU A 174 -93.46 -7.25 1.36
CA GLU A 174 -94.50 -6.22 1.30
C GLU A 174 -95.67 -6.63 0.38
N LEU A 175 -95.36 -7.23 -0.77
CA LEU A 175 -96.35 -7.76 -1.70
C LEU A 175 -97.17 -8.91 -1.09
N MET A 176 -96.54 -9.82 -0.34
CA MET A 176 -97.22 -10.91 0.36
C MET A 176 -98.08 -10.41 1.51
N GLN A 177 -97.64 -9.37 2.21
CA GLN A 177 -98.40 -8.72 3.27
C GLN A 177 -99.67 -8.04 2.72
N ASN A 178 -99.57 -7.39 1.55
CA ASN A 178 -100.73 -6.83 0.86
C ASN A 178 -101.72 -7.90 0.38
N ARG A 179 -101.22 -9.03 -0.17
CA ARG A 179 -102.06 -10.18 -0.55
C ARG A 179 -102.76 -10.82 0.64
N PHE A 180 -102.09 -10.92 1.79
CA PHE A 180 -102.66 -11.46 3.02
C PHE A 180 -103.79 -10.56 3.54
N ASN A 181 -103.62 -9.25 3.50
CA ASN A 181 -104.67 -8.29 3.88
C ASN A 181 -105.90 -8.36 2.96
N ASP A 182 -105.71 -8.60 1.66
CA ASP A 182 -106.81 -8.83 0.72
C ASP A 182 -107.48 -10.20 0.90
N PHE A 183 -106.71 -11.22 1.29
CA PHE A 183 -107.24 -12.53 1.64
C PHE A 183 -108.11 -12.48 2.90
N LEU A 184 -107.69 -11.76 3.94
CA LEU A 184 -108.49 -11.58 5.16
C LEU A 184 -109.85 -10.93 4.88
N LYS A 185 -109.89 -9.97 3.95
CA LYS A 185 -111.15 -9.37 3.49
C LYS A 185 -112.07 -10.39 2.80
N ARG A 186 -111.50 -11.29 1.98
CA ARG A 186 -112.27 -12.36 1.30
C ARG A 186 -112.72 -13.45 2.27
N LEU A 187 -111.89 -13.81 3.24
CA LEU A 187 -112.15 -14.86 4.22
C LEU A 187 -113.27 -14.44 5.19
N GLY A 188 -113.27 -13.19 5.65
CA GLY A 188 -114.37 -12.63 6.45
C GLY A 188 -115.72 -12.73 5.75
N LEU A 189 -115.76 -12.50 4.44
CA LEU A 189 -116.97 -12.64 3.61
C LEU A 189 -117.43 -14.10 3.47
N CYS A 190 -116.52 -15.08 3.40
CA CYS A 190 -116.88 -16.50 3.32
C CYS A 190 -117.34 -17.12 4.64
N MET A 191 -117.01 -16.49 5.77
CA MET A 191 -117.37 -16.95 7.12
C MET A 191 -118.65 -16.28 7.65
N ASP A 192 -119.43 -15.63 6.76
CA ASP A 192 -120.69 -14.92 7.07
C ASP A 192 -120.53 -13.83 8.15
N MET A 193 -119.38 -13.16 8.20
CA MET A 193 -119.15 -12.05 9.11
C MET A 193 -119.64 -10.73 8.48
N GLU A 194 -120.75 -10.16 9.00
CA GLU A 194 -121.30 -8.89 8.49
C GLU A 194 -120.37 -7.69 8.78
N VAL A 195 -120.14 -6.87 7.76
CA VAL A 195 -119.25 -5.68 7.79
C VAL A 195 -119.99 -4.49 8.41
N CYS A 196 -119.44 -3.88 9.45
CA CYS A 196 -119.93 -2.60 10.00
C CYS A 196 -119.06 -1.45 9.46
N GLU A 197 -119.69 -0.38 8.94
CA GLU A 197 -119.09 0.65 8.05
C GLU A 197 -117.95 1.53 8.64
N SER A 198 -117.39 1.24 9.81
CA SER A 198 -116.28 2.06 10.36
C SER A 198 -115.05 1.29 10.85
N VAL A 199 -114.94 -0.02 10.63
CA VAL A 199 -113.75 -0.79 11.03
C VAL A 199 -113.42 -1.85 9.99
N HIS A 200 -112.21 -1.79 9.40
CA HIS A 200 -111.68 -2.90 8.58
C HIS A 200 -111.62 -4.18 9.43
N PHE A 201 -111.93 -5.35 8.86
CA PHE A 201 -111.76 -6.64 9.56
C PHE A 201 -110.37 -6.70 10.19
N SER A 202 -110.29 -6.69 11.53
CA SER A 202 -109.03 -6.91 12.22
C SER A 202 -108.73 -8.41 12.21
N THR A 203 -107.46 -8.77 12.09
CA THR A 203 -106.98 -10.14 12.17
C THR A 203 -107.56 -10.87 13.38
N GLU A 204 -107.62 -10.21 14.54
CA GLU A 204 -108.19 -10.75 15.78
C GLU A 204 -109.63 -11.25 15.61
N CYS A 205 -110.49 -10.50 14.92
CA CYS A 205 -111.92 -10.81 14.89
C CYS A 205 -112.25 -12.04 14.03
N VAL A 206 -111.54 -12.19 12.90
CA VAL A 206 -111.63 -13.38 12.05
C VAL A 206 -110.88 -14.55 12.70
N LEU A 207 -109.77 -14.27 13.38
CA LEU A 207 -108.99 -15.25 14.12
C LEU A 207 -109.76 -15.84 15.28
N THR A 208 -110.54 -15.13 16.09
CA THR A 208 -111.26 -15.76 17.23
C THR A 208 -112.25 -16.84 16.77
N ARG A 209 -112.96 -16.58 15.66
CA ARG A 209 -113.91 -17.54 15.10
C ARG A 209 -113.23 -18.68 14.35
N LEU A 210 -112.11 -18.38 13.70
CA LEU A 210 -111.24 -19.39 13.10
C LEU A 210 -110.57 -20.22 14.20
N GLU A 211 -110.09 -19.63 15.30
CA GLU A 211 -109.39 -20.20 16.46
C GLU A 211 -110.26 -21.22 17.19
N GLU A 212 -111.57 -21.04 17.27
CA GLU A 212 -112.47 -22.07 17.81
C GLU A 212 -112.48 -23.34 16.94
N LEU A 213 -112.61 -23.18 15.61
CA LEU A 213 -112.63 -24.28 14.64
C LEU A 213 -111.24 -24.87 14.36
N VAL A 214 -110.21 -24.04 14.48
CA VAL A 214 -108.82 -24.34 14.21
C VAL A 214 -108.13 -24.84 15.48
N ALA A 215 -108.51 -24.48 16.70
CA ALA A 215 -107.94 -25.09 17.92
C ALA A 215 -108.27 -26.59 18.01
N GLU A 216 -109.44 -27.00 17.53
CA GLU A 216 -109.85 -28.41 17.44
C GLU A 216 -109.03 -29.18 16.39
N LEU A 217 -108.71 -28.55 15.26
CA LEU A 217 -108.02 -29.15 14.11
C LEU A 217 -106.48 -28.98 14.16
N GLN A 218 -105.97 -27.92 14.80
CA GLN A 218 -104.54 -27.67 15.07
C GLN A 218 -104.04 -28.46 16.28
N ARG A 219 -104.84 -28.76 17.32
CA ARG A 219 -104.35 -29.63 18.40
C ARG A 219 -103.91 -31.01 17.90
N THR A 220 -104.63 -31.53 16.90
CA THR A 220 -104.41 -32.84 16.29
C THR A 220 -103.37 -32.78 15.17
N LYS A 221 -103.38 -31.72 14.34
CA LYS A 221 -102.42 -31.51 13.26
C LYS A 221 -101.06 -30.99 13.73
N ALA A 222 -100.99 -30.06 14.70
CA ALA A 222 -99.74 -29.49 15.22
C ALA A 222 -98.88 -30.51 15.96
N LYS A 223 -99.45 -31.50 16.66
CA LYS A 223 -98.67 -32.59 17.29
C LYS A 223 -97.95 -33.48 16.26
N ILE A 224 -98.55 -33.69 15.10
CA ILE A 224 -98.02 -34.54 14.03
C ILE A 224 -97.09 -33.75 13.13
N THR A 225 -97.44 -32.52 12.76
CA THR A 225 -96.62 -31.65 11.91
C THR A 225 -95.37 -31.17 12.65
N ALA A 226 -95.45 -30.81 13.94
CA ALA A 226 -94.27 -30.44 14.72
C ALA A 226 -93.28 -31.61 14.91
N THR A 227 -93.75 -32.84 15.08
CA THR A 227 -92.86 -34.01 15.17
C THR A 227 -92.21 -34.38 13.84
N CYS A 228 -92.92 -34.22 12.71
CA CYS A 228 -92.33 -34.41 11.38
C CYS A 228 -91.39 -33.27 10.95
N GLU A 229 -91.70 -32.02 11.28
CA GLU A 229 -90.84 -30.86 10.98
C GLU A 229 -89.57 -30.85 11.83
N THR A 230 -89.65 -31.23 13.12
CA THR A 230 -88.47 -31.39 13.97
C THR A 230 -87.58 -32.53 13.48
N LEU A 231 -88.16 -33.65 13.02
CA LEU A 231 -87.39 -34.76 12.44
C LEU A 231 -86.74 -34.37 11.11
N ASN A 232 -87.47 -33.73 10.19
CA ASN A 232 -86.93 -33.25 8.91
C ASN A 232 -85.89 -32.12 9.10
N SER A 233 -86.08 -31.24 10.08
CA SER A 233 -85.08 -30.22 10.44
C SER A 233 -83.83 -30.88 10.98
N CYS A 234 -83.95 -31.85 11.89
CA CYS A 234 -82.81 -32.61 12.38
C CYS A 234 -82.10 -33.40 11.27
N GLU A 235 -82.82 -34.04 10.34
CA GLU A 235 -82.20 -34.75 9.20
C GLU A 235 -81.46 -33.79 8.26
N ASN A 236 -82.06 -32.65 7.92
CA ASN A 236 -81.42 -31.63 7.08
C ASN A 236 -80.23 -30.96 7.79
N GLU A 237 -80.33 -30.68 9.09
CA GLU A 237 -79.21 -30.21 9.90
C GLU A 237 -78.08 -31.23 9.93
N LEU A 238 -78.37 -32.52 10.05
CA LEU A 238 -77.37 -33.58 10.06
C LEU A 238 -76.72 -33.77 8.68
N LEU A 239 -77.48 -33.60 7.59
CA LEU A 239 -76.95 -33.60 6.22
C LEU A 239 -76.07 -32.37 5.95
N ASN A 240 -76.50 -31.19 6.41
CA ASN A 240 -75.76 -29.94 6.30
C ASN A 240 -74.49 -29.98 7.16
N LEU A 241 -74.55 -30.53 8.37
CA LEU A 241 -73.39 -30.74 9.24
C LEU A 241 -72.42 -31.76 8.63
N LYS A 242 -72.90 -32.80 7.96
CA LYS A 242 -72.05 -33.75 7.24
C LYS A 242 -71.37 -33.11 6.04
N SER A 243 -72.09 -32.28 5.29
CA SER A 243 -71.57 -31.46 4.19
C SER A 243 -70.51 -30.47 4.68
N PHE A 244 -70.81 -29.70 5.73
CA PHE A 244 -69.87 -28.77 6.37
C PHE A 244 -68.66 -29.50 6.92
N SER A 245 -68.85 -30.63 7.60
CA SER A 245 -67.74 -31.46 8.13
C SER A 245 -66.84 -31.98 7.02
N ASN A 246 -67.40 -32.40 5.88
CA ASN A 246 -66.61 -32.80 4.71
C ASN A 246 -65.87 -31.63 4.08
N MET A 247 -66.52 -30.47 3.95
CA MET A 247 -65.90 -29.24 3.42
C MET A 247 -64.76 -28.77 4.34
N GLU A 248 -64.99 -28.78 5.65
CA GLU A 248 -64.03 -28.44 6.71
C GLU A 248 -62.86 -29.43 6.70
N LYS A 249 -63.14 -30.73 6.57
CA LYS A 249 -62.12 -31.77 6.44
C LYS A 249 -61.26 -31.57 5.19
N GLN A 250 -61.85 -31.26 4.04
CA GLN A 250 -61.10 -30.94 2.81
C GLN A 250 -60.27 -29.66 2.97
N ARG A 251 -60.84 -28.62 3.59
CA ARG A 251 -60.12 -27.37 3.89
C ARG A 251 -58.92 -27.62 4.81
N LEU A 252 -59.12 -28.38 5.88
CA LEU A 252 -58.06 -28.75 6.83
C LEU A 252 -57.01 -29.65 6.18
N MET A 253 -57.40 -30.55 5.27
CA MET A 253 -56.46 -31.39 4.52
C MET A 253 -55.56 -30.57 3.59
N VAL A 254 -56.12 -29.61 2.86
CA VAL A 254 -55.35 -28.68 2.01
C VAL A 254 -54.45 -27.77 2.86
N GLN A 255 -54.93 -27.31 4.02
CA GLN A 255 -54.09 -26.55 4.96
C GLN A 255 -52.95 -27.40 5.54
N LEU A 256 -53.20 -28.67 5.83
CA LEU A 256 -52.20 -29.61 6.31
C LEU A 256 -51.15 -29.92 5.22
N GLU A 257 -51.56 -30.10 3.96
CA GLU A 257 -50.64 -30.22 2.82
C GLU A 257 -49.81 -28.95 2.62
N GLY A 258 -50.44 -27.77 2.73
CA GLY A 258 -49.72 -26.49 2.69
C GLY A 258 -48.72 -26.33 3.83
N ALA A 259 -49.08 -26.75 5.04
CA ALA A 259 -48.19 -26.74 6.21
C ALA A 259 -47.03 -27.73 6.06
N ASN A 260 -47.29 -28.95 5.58
CA ASN A 260 -46.24 -29.95 5.30
C ASN A 260 -45.27 -29.47 4.22
N ASN A 261 -45.76 -28.84 3.16
CA ASN A 261 -44.91 -28.27 2.11
C ASN A 261 -44.01 -27.17 2.68
N HIS A 262 -44.57 -26.29 3.53
CA HIS A 262 -43.79 -25.24 4.19
C HIS A 262 -42.76 -25.81 5.17
N GLU A 263 -43.11 -26.86 5.92
CA GLU A 263 -42.18 -27.61 6.77
C GLU A 263 -41.01 -28.18 5.95
N HIS A 264 -41.28 -28.81 4.80
CA HIS A 264 -40.25 -29.36 3.91
C HIS A 264 -39.33 -28.27 3.33
N GLU A 265 -39.88 -27.11 2.97
CA GLU A 265 -39.11 -25.94 2.52
C GLU A 265 -38.21 -25.40 3.65
N LEU A 266 -38.74 -25.31 4.87
CA LEU A 266 -37.99 -24.86 6.05
C LEU A 266 -36.87 -25.85 6.40
N GLU A 267 -37.13 -27.15 6.39
CA GLU A 267 -36.10 -28.18 6.58
C GLU A 267 -35.00 -28.09 5.51
N SER A 268 -35.38 -27.92 4.24
CA SER A 268 -34.43 -27.77 3.14
C SER A 268 -33.55 -26.52 3.31
N ARG A 269 -34.14 -25.42 3.77
CA ARG A 269 -33.41 -24.18 4.12
C ARG A 269 -32.51 -24.36 5.33
N CYS A 270 -32.95 -25.05 6.38
CA CYS A 270 -32.11 -25.36 7.54
C CYS A 270 -30.88 -26.19 7.14
N ARG A 271 -31.06 -27.26 6.34
CA ARG A 271 -29.94 -28.06 5.81
C ARG A 271 -29.00 -27.23 4.92
N GLN A 272 -29.52 -26.25 4.18
CA GLN A 272 -28.70 -25.32 3.41
C GLN A 272 -27.88 -24.43 4.33
N TYR A 273 -28.48 -23.82 5.35
CA TYR A 273 -27.75 -23.00 6.31
C TYR A 273 -26.70 -23.79 7.09
N GLU A 274 -26.97 -25.04 7.45
CA GLU A 274 -25.97 -25.92 8.09
C GLU A 274 -24.76 -26.15 7.19
N ARG A 275 -24.98 -26.39 5.89
CA ARG A 275 -23.89 -26.54 4.92
C ARG A 275 -23.11 -25.25 4.73
N ASP A 276 -23.79 -24.12 4.60
CA ASP A 276 -23.14 -22.82 4.44
C ASP A 276 -22.31 -22.47 5.69
N LEU A 277 -22.84 -22.77 6.87
CA LEU A 277 -22.16 -22.55 8.15
C LEU A 277 -20.95 -23.48 8.31
N GLN A 278 -21.02 -24.72 7.83
CA GLN A 278 -19.85 -25.60 7.76
C GLN A 278 -18.76 -25.05 6.84
N ILE A 279 -19.13 -24.54 5.65
CA ILE A 279 -18.17 -23.90 4.74
C ILE A 279 -17.52 -22.68 5.39
N GLN A 280 -18.27 -21.87 6.15
CA GLN A 280 -17.68 -20.74 6.88
C GLN A 280 -16.73 -21.19 8.00
N ARG A 281 -17.03 -22.28 8.71
CA ARG A 281 -16.11 -22.87 9.70
C ARG A 281 -14.82 -23.36 9.05
N ASP A 282 -14.91 -24.03 7.91
CA ASP A 282 -13.74 -24.52 7.18
C ASP A 282 -12.88 -23.34 6.68
N ARG A 283 -13.50 -22.26 6.18
CA ARG A 283 -12.80 -21.03 5.81
C ARG A 283 -12.14 -20.36 7.01
N LEU A 284 -12.81 -20.32 8.16
CA LEU A 284 -12.25 -19.74 9.38
C LEU A 284 -11.00 -20.51 9.83
N THR A 285 -11.05 -21.85 9.82
CA THR A 285 -9.87 -22.66 10.18
C THR A 285 -8.71 -22.47 9.19
N GLU A 286 -8.99 -22.33 7.89
CA GLU A 286 -7.96 -21.99 6.90
C GLU A 286 -7.32 -20.62 7.17
N VAL A 287 -8.15 -19.61 7.50
CA VAL A 287 -7.67 -18.28 7.90
C VAL A 287 -6.83 -18.35 9.17
N GLU A 288 -7.24 -19.11 10.19
CA GLU A 288 -6.48 -19.31 11.42
C GLU A 288 -5.10 -19.95 11.15
N ILE A 289 -5.05 -20.98 10.30
CA ILE A 289 -3.79 -21.61 9.89
C ILE A 289 -2.90 -20.61 9.14
N SER A 290 -3.48 -19.80 8.24
CA SER A 290 -2.74 -18.78 7.51
C SER A 290 -2.21 -17.68 8.44
N ALA A 291 -2.99 -17.29 9.44
CA ALA A 291 -2.60 -16.31 10.44
C ALA A 291 -1.45 -16.83 11.30
N GLU A 292 -1.43 -18.11 11.65
CA GLU A 292 -0.34 -18.70 12.41
C GLU A 292 0.97 -18.75 11.60
N LYS A 293 0.90 -19.08 10.30
CA LYS A 293 2.05 -18.96 9.39
C LYS A 293 2.60 -17.53 9.31
N LEU A 294 1.71 -16.54 9.19
CA LEU A 294 2.11 -15.13 9.18
C LEU A 294 2.76 -14.71 10.51
N LYS A 295 2.30 -15.23 11.66
CA LYS A 295 2.96 -15.00 12.96
C LYS A 295 4.35 -15.62 13.02
N GLU A 296 4.54 -16.81 12.46
CA GLU A 296 5.86 -17.44 12.37
C GLU A 296 6.82 -16.64 11.47
N GLU A 297 6.33 -16.18 10.31
CA GLU A 297 7.09 -15.29 9.43
C GLU A 297 7.47 -13.99 10.14
N LEU A 298 6.53 -13.38 10.88
CA LEU A 298 6.78 -12.16 11.67
C LEU A 298 7.87 -12.40 12.73
N LYS A 299 7.82 -13.50 13.48
CA LYS A 299 8.89 -13.88 14.43
C LYS A 299 10.24 -14.06 13.72
N GLY A 300 10.22 -14.61 12.50
CA GLY A 300 11.40 -14.71 11.63
C GLY A 300 11.97 -13.35 11.24
N PHE A 301 11.10 -12.41 10.86
CA PHE A 301 11.47 -11.02 10.55
C PHE A 301 12.01 -10.29 11.79
N GLU A 302 11.36 -10.40 12.94
CA GLU A 302 11.82 -9.83 14.20
C GLU A 302 13.22 -10.35 14.55
N SER A 303 13.45 -11.65 14.44
CA SER A 303 14.77 -12.26 14.67
C SER A 303 15.83 -11.71 13.71
N ARG A 304 15.47 -11.47 12.44
CA ARG A 304 16.37 -10.85 11.46
C ARG A 304 16.67 -9.40 11.79
N CYS A 305 15.67 -8.62 12.23
CA CYS A 305 15.85 -7.24 12.67
C CYS A 305 16.79 -7.15 13.88
N HIS A 306 16.61 -8.00 14.89
CA HIS A 306 17.51 -8.06 16.05
C HIS A 306 18.96 -8.38 15.65
N ARG A 307 19.17 -9.31 14.70
CA ARG A 307 20.51 -9.60 14.15
C ARG A 307 21.11 -8.40 13.43
N LEU A 308 20.34 -7.72 12.58
CA LEU A 308 20.80 -6.53 11.86
C LEU A 308 21.13 -5.38 12.82
N GLN A 309 20.32 -5.19 13.85
CA GLN A 309 20.58 -4.21 14.90
C GLN A 309 21.90 -4.52 15.62
N GLY A 310 22.11 -5.76 16.08
CA GLY A 310 23.36 -6.16 16.72
C GLY A 310 24.59 -6.01 15.81
N ASN A 311 24.44 -6.22 14.50
CA ASN A 311 25.51 -5.95 13.53
C ASN A 311 25.79 -4.45 13.38
N CYS A 312 24.76 -3.61 13.34
CA CYS A 312 24.91 -2.16 13.28
C CYS A 312 25.63 -1.62 14.52
N GLU A 313 25.23 -2.06 15.71
CA GLU A 313 25.87 -1.71 16.98
C GLU A 313 27.34 -2.13 17.01
N ARG A 314 27.66 -3.33 16.50
CA ARG A 314 29.05 -3.80 16.38
C ARG A 314 29.88 -2.90 15.46
N VAL A 315 29.39 -2.60 14.25
CA VAL A 315 30.08 -1.72 13.29
C VAL A 315 30.24 -0.31 13.86
N GLN A 316 29.25 0.20 14.59
CA GLN A 316 29.33 1.50 15.24
C GLN A 316 30.39 1.52 16.35
N ASN A 317 30.49 0.44 17.13
CA ASN A 317 31.55 0.27 18.14
C ASN A 317 32.94 0.18 17.49
N ASP A 318 33.10 -0.60 16.42
CA ASP A 318 34.37 -0.72 15.69
C ASP A 318 34.79 0.64 15.10
N ARG A 319 33.84 1.40 14.52
CA ARG A 319 34.09 2.76 14.05
C ARG A 319 34.52 3.69 15.18
N LEU A 320 33.84 3.65 16.33
CA LEU A 320 34.19 4.48 17.49
C LEU A 320 35.58 4.13 18.03
N GLN A 321 35.92 2.83 18.07
CA GLN A 321 37.25 2.37 18.47
C GLN A 321 38.32 2.84 17.48
N PHE A 322 38.05 2.77 16.18
CA PHE A 322 38.95 3.31 15.15
C PHE A 322 39.17 4.82 15.32
N LEU A 323 38.10 5.59 15.53
CA LEU A 323 38.19 7.04 15.80
C LEU A 323 38.96 7.34 17.09
N ARG A 324 38.82 6.52 18.14
CA ARG A 324 39.62 6.63 19.37
C ARG A 324 41.11 6.42 19.10
N THR A 325 41.46 5.38 18.35
CA THR A 325 42.86 5.12 17.97
C THR A 325 43.44 6.30 17.19
N LEU A 326 42.70 6.83 16.20
CA LEU A 326 43.14 8.01 15.45
C LEU A 326 43.29 9.24 16.34
N ALA A 327 42.28 9.57 17.15
CA ALA A 327 42.31 10.72 18.06
C ALA A 327 43.51 10.69 18.99
N LEU A 328 43.86 9.52 19.54
CA LEU A 328 45.06 9.33 20.35
C LEU A 328 46.34 9.61 19.56
N GLN A 329 46.44 9.16 18.31
CA GLN A 329 47.64 9.37 17.49
C GLN A 329 47.90 10.84 17.15
N ILE A 330 46.85 11.65 17.00
CA ILE A 330 46.95 13.07 16.65
C ILE A 330 46.67 14.01 17.84
N ASN A 331 46.63 13.48 19.06
CA ASN A 331 46.39 14.21 20.32
C ASN A 331 45.10 15.05 20.31
N VAL A 332 44.00 14.49 19.82
CA VAL A 332 42.66 15.07 19.95
C VAL A 332 41.97 14.44 21.17
N PRO A 333 41.44 15.25 22.12
CA PRO A 333 40.90 14.75 23.39
C PRO A 333 39.61 13.93 23.24
N GLU A 334 38.88 14.10 22.13
CA GLU A 334 37.61 13.41 21.88
C GLU A 334 37.66 12.65 20.53
N PRO A 335 37.18 11.39 20.46
CA PRO A 335 37.16 10.59 19.23
C PRO A 335 36.07 11.02 18.26
N CYS A 336 36.02 12.32 17.95
CA CYS A 336 35.07 12.93 17.06
C CYS A 336 35.68 13.09 15.67
N GLU A 337 34.99 12.58 14.65
CA GLU A 337 35.47 12.58 13.27
C GLU A 337 35.76 14.00 12.74
N THR A 338 34.96 15.00 13.14
CA THR A 338 35.16 16.39 12.71
C THR A 338 36.44 16.96 13.32
N LEU A 339 36.63 16.80 14.64
CA LEU A 339 37.84 17.27 15.33
C LEU A 339 39.10 16.59 14.81
N ILE A 340 39.04 15.29 14.52
CA ILE A 340 40.13 14.54 13.90
C ILE A 340 40.47 15.13 12.53
N LYS A 341 39.47 15.39 11.69
CA LYS A 341 39.68 16.02 10.36
C LYS A 341 40.23 17.43 10.48
N ASP A 342 39.77 18.21 11.44
CA ASP A 342 40.24 19.58 11.67
C ASP A 342 41.71 19.59 12.08
N LYS A 343 42.09 18.74 13.03
CA LYS A 343 43.49 18.63 13.47
C LYS A 343 44.41 18.10 12.37
N LEU A 344 43.94 17.16 11.54
CA LEU A 344 44.68 16.72 10.36
C LEU A 344 44.90 17.85 9.36
N ARG A 345 43.88 18.68 9.10
CA ARG A 345 44.01 19.84 8.21
C ARG A 345 45.02 20.86 8.74
N GLU A 346 45.01 21.12 10.04
CA GLU A 346 45.99 21.98 10.72
C GLU A 346 47.42 21.43 10.54
N ILE A 347 47.65 20.16 10.89
CA ILE A 347 48.96 19.49 10.75
C ILE A 347 49.43 19.50 9.28
N MET A 348 48.52 19.29 8.33
CA MET A 348 48.85 19.35 6.90
C MET A 348 49.23 20.77 6.46
N SER A 349 48.55 21.79 6.97
CA SER A 349 48.86 23.20 6.68
C SER A 349 50.21 23.60 7.27
N GLU A 350 50.50 23.20 8.51
CA GLU A 350 51.80 23.41 9.15
C GLU A 350 52.93 22.73 8.37
N ASN A 351 52.74 21.47 7.97
CA ASN A 351 53.70 20.75 7.14
C ASN A 351 53.95 21.46 5.81
N LYS A 352 52.90 21.98 5.17
CA LYS A 352 53.05 22.76 3.93
C LYS A 352 53.86 24.04 4.16
N SER A 353 53.61 24.75 5.27
CA SER A 353 54.37 25.93 5.66
C SER A 353 55.84 25.60 5.91
N LEU A 354 56.13 24.54 6.66
CA LEU A 354 57.49 24.05 6.92
C LEU A 354 58.20 23.62 5.63
N GLN A 355 57.49 22.99 4.69
CA GLN A 355 58.06 22.66 3.37
C GLN A 355 58.43 23.91 2.57
N MET A 356 57.59 24.95 2.62
CA MET A 356 57.91 26.23 1.99
C MET A 356 59.11 26.91 2.64
N GLU A 357 59.20 26.88 3.98
CA GLU A 357 60.35 27.42 4.72
C GLU A 357 61.63 26.66 4.40
N LEU A 358 61.60 25.31 4.38
CA LEU A 358 62.72 24.48 3.97
C LEU A 358 63.15 24.77 2.53
N HIS A 359 62.20 25.00 1.62
CA HIS A 359 62.51 25.39 0.25
C HIS A 359 63.23 26.75 0.22
N GLY A 360 62.73 27.75 0.96
CA GLY A 360 63.37 29.05 1.09
C GLY A 360 64.78 28.97 1.70
N LEU A 361 64.99 28.15 2.72
CA LEU A 361 66.33 27.91 3.30
C LEU A 361 67.28 27.23 2.31
N ARG A 362 66.77 26.28 1.51
CA ARG A 362 67.57 25.65 0.43
C ARG A 362 67.96 26.67 -0.65
N GLU A 363 67.05 27.57 -1.03
CA GLU A 363 67.35 28.65 -1.97
C GLU A 363 68.38 29.63 -1.40
N GLN A 364 68.25 30.01 -0.11
CA GLN A 364 69.23 30.86 0.57
C GLN A 364 70.60 30.18 0.63
N LEU A 365 70.66 28.89 0.95
CA LEU A 365 71.90 28.11 0.94
C LEU A 365 72.52 28.08 -0.46
N SER A 366 71.71 27.88 -1.51
CA SER A 366 72.17 27.95 -2.90
C SER A 366 72.74 29.32 -3.23
N CYS A 367 72.04 30.40 -2.88
CA CYS A 367 72.52 31.77 -3.10
C CYS A 367 73.84 32.05 -2.37
N GLN A 368 74.00 31.57 -1.13
CA GLN A 368 75.25 31.71 -0.38
C GLN A 368 76.37 30.87 -1.00
N HIS A 369 76.05 29.67 -1.49
CA HIS A 369 76.99 28.83 -2.21
C HIS A 369 77.49 29.51 -3.50
N ASP A 370 76.59 30.10 -4.28
CA ASP A 370 76.93 30.84 -5.50
C ASP A 370 77.78 32.07 -5.20
N LYS A 371 77.44 32.85 -4.17
CA LYS A 371 78.26 33.98 -3.69
C LYS A 371 79.65 33.52 -3.26
N LEU A 372 79.73 32.44 -2.48
CA LEU A 372 81.01 31.89 -2.04
C LEU A 372 81.85 31.46 -3.25
N LYS A 373 81.24 30.77 -4.23
CA LYS A 373 81.89 30.37 -5.47
C LYS A 373 82.40 31.57 -6.27
N GLU A 374 81.61 32.62 -6.39
CA GLU A 374 82.01 33.87 -7.08
C GLU A 374 83.18 34.56 -6.35
N THR A 375 83.11 34.66 -5.01
CA THR A 375 84.23 35.20 -4.23
C THR A 375 85.50 34.35 -4.35
N GLN A 376 85.37 33.02 -4.36
CA GLN A 376 86.49 32.09 -4.59
C GLN A 376 87.10 32.26 -5.99
N GLN A 377 86.27 32.41 -7.03
CA GLN A 377 86.75 32.66 -8.38
C GLN A 377 87.48 34.01 -8.47
N SER A 378 86.95 35.05 -7.82
CA SER A 378 87.56 36.38 -7.75
C SER A 378 88.90 36.35 -7.02
N THR A 379 89.00 35.69 -5.85
CA THR A 379 90.25 35.54 -5.12
C THR A 379 91.26 34.72 -5.90
N GLN A 380 90.85 33.63 -6.56
CA GLN A 380 91.73 32.82 -7.42
C GLN A 380 92.24 33.60 -8.64
N CYS A 381 91.43 34.50 -9.21
CA CYS A 381 91.86 35.40 -10.29
C CYS A 381 92.91 36.39 -9.79
N ARG A 382 92.67 37.02 -8.62
CA ARG A 382 93.65 37.90 -7.98
C ARG A 382 94.96 37.19 -7.66
N LEU A 383 94.88 35.98 -7.13
CA LEU A 383 96.06 35.21 -6.76
C LEU A 383 96.91 34.88 -8.00
N ARG A 384 96.27 34.47 -9.12
CA ARG A 384 96.94 34.30 -10.41
C ARG A 384 97.60 35.58 -10.92
N SER A 385 96.97 36.74 -10.74
CA SER A 385 97.58 38.03 -11.15
C SER A 385 98.78 38.42 -10.29
N GLU A 386 98.76 38.13 -8.99
CA GLU A 386 99.89 38.39 -8.09
C GLU A 386 101.01 37.37 -8.28
N GLU A 387 100.70 36.10 -8.60
CA GLU A 387 101.68 35.10 -9.03
C GLU A 387 102.38 35.53 -10.33
N ALA A 388 101.65 36.04 -11.31
CA ALA A 388 102.23 36.58 -12.54
C ALA A 388 103.18 37.76 -12.26
N ARG A 389 102.79 38.69 -11.38
CA ARG A 389 103.66 39.78 -10.92
C ARG A 389 104.90 39.29 -10.19
N LYS A 390 104.76 38.26 -9.34
CA LYS A 390 105.90 37.65 -8.64
C LYS A 390 106.89 37.07 -9.63
N SER A 391 106.42 36.31 -10.62
CA SER A 391 107.29 35.76 -11.68
C SER A 391 107.97 36.86 -12.51
N GLU A 392 107.26 37.94 -12.84
CA GLU A 392 107.88 39.10 -13.51
C GLU A 392 108.99 39.75 -12.66
N LEU A 393 108.76 39.90 -11.36
CA LEU A 393 109.77 40.43 -10.43
C LEU A 393 110.95 39.48 -10.25
N GLU A 394 110.71 38.16 -10.19
CA GLU A 394 111.76 37.13 -10.15
C GLU A 394 112.64 37.18 -11.41
N GLU A 395 112.04 37.29 -12.61
CA GLU A 395 112.78 37.43 -13.86
C GLU A 395 113.62 38.72 -13.89
N ARG A 396 113.08 39.84 -13.38
CA ARG A 396 113.82 41.11 -13.26
C ARG A 396 114.99 40.99 -12.28
N LEU A 397 114.78 40.31 -11.15
CA LEU A 397 115.82 40.06 -10.16
C LEU A 397 116.94 39.22 -10.76
N GLU A 398 116.60 38.17 -11.51
CA GLU A 398 117.57 37.30 -12.18
C GLU A 398 118.38 38.07 -13.23
N LYS A 399 117.74 38.93 -14.03
CA LYS A 399 118.45 39.85 -14.95
C LYS A 399 119.43 40.77 -14.22
N CYS A 400 119.03 41.38 -13.10
CA CYS A 400 119.94 42.21 -12.31
C CYS A 400 121.10 41.40 -11.70
N HIS A 401 120.86 40.15 -11.28
CA HIS A 401 121.93 39.28 -10.81
C HIS A 401 122.92 38.95 -11.93
N GLU A 402 122.44 38.68 -13.15
CA GLU A 402 123.28 38.43 -14.32
C GLU A 402 124.11 39.67 -14.68
N GLU A 403 123.51 40.87 -14.67
CA GLU A 403 124.20 42.15 -14.87
C GLU A 403 125.30 42.38 -13.83
N ILE A 404 125.02 42.15 -12.54
CA ILE A 404 126.03 42.24 -11.48
C ILE A 404 127.15 41.22 -11.70
N HIS A 405 126.82 40.01 -12.15
CA HIS A 405 127.81 38.97 -12.44
C HIS A 405 128.74 39.38 -13.59
N ILE A 406 128.20 39.95 -14.67
CA ILE A 406 128.98 40.50 -15.79
C ILE A 406 129.91 41.62 -15.30
N LEU A 407 129.38 42.59 -14.54
CA LEU A 407 130.17 43.70 -14.00
C LEU A 407 131.32 43.22 -13.09
N ARG A 408 131.08 42.17 -12.27
CA ARG A 408 132.13 41.55 -11.46
C ARG A 408 133.21 40.89 -12.33
N LYS A 409 132.82 40.21 -13.41
CA LYS A 409 133.77 39.61 -14.38
C LYS A 409 134.62 40.68 -15.06
N ASP A 410 134.01 41.78 -15.49
CA ASP A 410 134.71 42.89 -16.13
C ASP A 410 135.66 43.61 -15.16
N HIS A 411 135.23 43.82 -13.90
CA HIS A 411 136.10 44.36 -12.84
C HIS A 411 137.33 43.48 -12.62
N LEU A 412 137.14 42.14 -12.56
CA LEU A 412 138.25 41.21 -12.42
C LEU A 412 139.19 41.26 -13.64
N GLY A 413 138.63 41.30 -14.86
CA GLY A 413 139.41 41.43 -16.09
C GLY A 413 140.25 42.71 -16.15
N LEU A 414 139.67 43.84 -15.75
CA LEU A 414 140.37 45.12 -15.64
C LEU A 414 141.47 45.07 -14.57
N SER A 415 141.17 44.50 -13.41
CA SER A 415 142.11 44.34 -12.29
C SER A 415 143.35 43.53 -12.70
N GLU A 416 143.16 42.45 -13.45
CA GLU A 416 144.25 41.66 -14.02
C GLU A 416 145.08 42.43 -15.07
N TYR A 417 144.41 43.21 -15.93
CA TYR A 417 145.08 44.02 -16.95
C TYR A 417 145.98 45.09 -16.32
N LEU A 418 145.47 45.81 -15.33
CA LEU A 418 146.23 46.83 -14.59
C LEU A 418 147.44 46.23 -13.87
N LEU A 419 147.31 45.03 -13.30
CA LEU A 419 148.45 44.32 -12.71
C LEU A 419 149.53 43.96 -13.76
N ARG A 420 149.13 43.54 -14.97
CA ARG A 420 150.09 43.29 -16.06
C ARG A 420 150.79 44.58 -16.49
N LEU A 421 150.06 45.68 -16.60
CA LEU A 421 150.60 47.00 -16.94
C LEU A 421 151.59 47.49 -15.87
N ALA A 422 151.26 47.33 -14.59
CA ALA A 422 152.16 47.65 -13.47
C ALA A 422 153.49 46.92 -13.55
N LYS A 423 153.47 45.61 -13.88
CA LYS A 423 154.68 44.82 -14.09
C LYS A 423 155.51 45.32 -15.27
N ALA A 424 154.89 45.68 -16.39
CA ALA A 424 155.58 46.21 -17.56
C ALA A 424 156.26 47.57 -17.30
N LEU A 425 155.64 48.42 -16.48
CA LEU A 425 156.17 49.73 -16.06
C LEU A 425 157.18 49.64 -14.89
N HIS A 426 157.65 48.44 -14.56
CA HIS A 426 158.56 48.17 -13.44
C HIS A 426 158.05 48.75 -12.10
N TRP A 427 156.72 48.78 -11.91
CA TRP A 427 156.08 49.16 -10.65
C TRP A 427 156.04 47.97 -9.70
N THR A 428 157.10 47.83 -8.89
CA THR A 428 157.33 46.67 -8.01
C THR A 428 156.47 46.65 -6.74
N GLU A 429 155.68 47.69 -6.45
CA GLU A 429 154.79 47.74 -5.27
C GLU A 429 153.41 47.09 -5.50
N CYS A 430 153.11 46.58 -6.71
CA CYS A 430 151.87 45.82 -6.98
C CYS A 430 152.14 44.31 -7.10
N SER A 431 151.90 43.57 -6.03
CA SER A 431 152.10 42.11 -5.97
C SER A 431 150.86 41.27 -6.29
N SER A 432 149.64 41.85 -6.28
CA SER A 432 148.37 41.15 -6.57
C SER A 432 147.33 42.09 -7.22
N PRO A 433 146.34 41.56 -7.99
CA PRO A 433 145.30 42.39 -8.59
C PRO A 433 144.38 42.97 -7.51
N PRO A 434 143.80 44.19 -7.70
CA PRO A 434 142.83 44.77 -6.79
C PRO A 434 141.65 43.82 -6.48
N GLU A 435 141.26 43.72 -5.21
CA GLU A 435 140.10 42.90 -4.83
C GLU A 435 138.79 43.51 -5.35
N LEU A 436 137.78 42.65 -5.59
CA LEU A 436 136.43 43.06 -6.00
C LEU A 436 135.85 44.06 -4.99
N GLY A 437 135.55 45.27 -5.45
CA GLY A 437 135.05 46.38 -4.60
C GLY A 437 136.06 47.48 -4.31
N ILE A 438 137.33 47.32 -4.74
CA ILE A 438 138.35 48.38 -4.72
C ILE A 438 138.31 49.11 -6.07
N ASP A 439 138.35 50.44 -6.04
CA ASP A 439 138.30 51.28 -7.24
C ASP A 439 139.58 51.09 -8.08
N THR A 440 139.42 50.40 -9.20
CA THR A 440 140.49 50.15 -10.17
C THR A 440 140.94 51.43 -10.87
N ASN A 441 140.15 52.52 -10.86
CA ASN A 441 140.55 53.78 -11.45
C ASN A 441 141.77 54.38 -10.76
N ILE A 442 141.88 54.28 -9.44
CA ILE A 442 143.04 54.83 -8.71
C ILE A 442 144.34 54.15 -9.15
N MET A 443 144.30 52.82 -9.34
CA MET A 443 145.43 52.06 -9.87
C MET A 443 145.71 52.41 -11.34
N ALA A 444 144.67 52.54 -12.17
CA ALA A 444 144.81 52.92 -13.57
C ALA A 444 145.43 54.32 -13.73
N GLU A 445 144.93 55.31 -12.99
CA GLU A 445 145.43 56.69 -12.98
C GLU A 445 146.89 56.75 -12.51
N SER A 446 147.26 56.03 -11.45
CA SER A 446 148.66 55.98 -10.96
C SER A 446 149.63 55.38 -11.99
N LEU A 447 149.20 54.36 -12.74
CA LEU A 447 150.01 53.73 -13.79
C LEU A 447 150.11 54.61 -15.04
N LEU A 448 149.02 55.30 -15.40
CA LEU A 448 149.01 56.28 -16.48
C LEU A 448 149.94 57.46 -16.16
N GLU A 449 149.91 57.98 -14.93
CA GLU A 449 150.77 59.09 -14.51
C GLU A 449 152.26 58.69 -14.50
N ARG A 450 152.62 57.43 -14.18
CA ARG A 450 153.99 56.92 -14.34
C ARG A 450 154.39 56.75 -15.81
N ALA A 451 153.48 56.26 -16.67
CA ALA A 451 153.73 56.13 -18.10
C ALA A 451 153.97 57.50 -18.75
N GLU A 452 153.20 58.53 -18.36
CA GLU A 452 153.38 59.92 -18.78
C GLU A 452 154.73 60.52 -18.31
N ARG A 453 155.18 60.21 -17.08
CA ARG A 453 156.48 60.68 -16.56
C ARG A 453 157.70 60.05 -17.24
N LEU A 454 157.60 58.83 -17.78
CA LEU A 454 158.65 58.18 -18.59
C LEU A 454 158.65 58.60 -20.06
N ALA A 455 157.61 59.29 -20.52
CA ALA A 455 157.40 59.64 -21.93
C ALA A 455 157.69 61.11 -22.29
N SER A 456 158.33 61.91 -21.43
CA SER A 456 158.62 63.34 -21.68
C SER A 456 160.08 63.60 -22.08
N LEU A 457 160.45 63.16 -23.29
CA LEU A 457 161.62 63.61 -24.06
C LEU A 457 161.30 63.47 -25.57
N HIS A 458 161.14 64.61 -26.25
CA HIS A 458 160.99 64.86 -27.71
C HIS A 458 159.59 65.09 -28.33
N HIS A 459 159.44 66.34 -28.84
CA HIS A 459 158.80 66.81 -30.10
C HIS A 459 157.28 66.63 -30.27
N ASP A 460 156.47 67.69 -30.41
CA ASP A 460 156.39 68.76 -31.44
C ASP A 460 156.10 68.27 -32.88
N TYR A 461 155.07 68.90 -33.48
CA TYR A 461 154.63 68.92 -34.90
C TYR A 461 153.69 67.83 -35.47
N ASP A 462 152.40 68.16 -35.47
CA ASP A 462 151.44 68.31 -36.59
C ASP A 462 151.35 67.35 -37.81
N HIS A 463 150.09 66.95 -38.05
CA HIS A 463 149.36 66.68 -39.31
C HIS A 463 149.57 65.35 -40.09
N LEU A 464 148.51 64.52 -40.21
CA LEU A 464 147.66 64.39 -41.43
C LEU A 464 146.63 63.21 -41.37
N HIS A 465 145.36 63.55 -41.66
CA HIS A 465 144.32 62.78 -42.39
C HIS A 465 143.41 61.70 -41.75
N SER A 466 142.10 61.93 -41.99
CA SER A 466 141.00 60.99 -42.28
C SER A 466 140.12 60.50 -41.12
N HIS A 467 139.01 61.20 -40.85
CA HIS A 467 137.71 60.72 -41.33
C HIS A 467 136.62 61.79 -41.12
N GLN A 468 136.09 62.27 -42.23
CA GLN A 468 135.02 63.27 -42.28
C GLN A 468 133.77 62.60 -42.83
N HIS A 469 132.74 62.40 -42.01
CA HIS A 469 131.35 62.31 -42.50
C HIS A 469 130.37 62.92 -41.49
N HIS A 470 129.88 64.09 -41.91
CA HIS A 470 128.73 64.89 -41.53
C HIS A 470 127.77 64.46 -40.40
N LEU A 471 127.55 65.42 -39.51
CA LEU A 471 126.46 65.50 -38.54
C LEU A 471 125.49 66.63 -38.99
N HIS A 472 124.55 66.30 -39.87
CA HIS A 472 123.32 67.09 -40.15
C HIS A 472 122.35 66.22 -40.99
N ARG A 473 121.17 65.91 -40.45
CA ARG A 473 119.86 66.56 -40.72
C ARG A 473 119.14 66.01 -41.95
N LEU A 474 117.97 65.40 -41.70
CA LEU A 474 116.67 65.57 -42.38
C LEU A 474 115.81 64.34 -42.04
N ALA A 475 114.73 64.51 -41.29
CA ALA A 475 113.33 64.43 -41.72
C ALA A 475 112.63 63.83 -40.48
N ASP A 476 111.38 63.99 -40.12
CA ASP A 476 110.13 64.58 -40.58
C ASP A 476 109.40 64.64 -39.21
N ARG A 477 108.66 65.63 -38.76
CA ARG A 477 107.43 66.16 -39.33
C ARG A 477 106.85 67.04 -38.22
N SER A 478 106.50 68.27 -38.59
CA SER A 478 105.45 69.14 -38.06
C SER A 478 105.09 68.99 -36.57
N CYS A 479 105.49 69.91 -35.68
CA CYS A 479 104.97 71.29 -35.54
C CYS A 479 103.43 71.32 -35.55
N CYS A 480 102.81 71.47 -34.37
CA CYS A 480 102.49 72.73 -33.68
C CYS A 480 101.26 73.42 -34.28
N ASP A 481 100.45 73.97 -33.38
CA ASP A 481 99.40 74.97 -33.60
C ASP A 481 98.06 74.48 -34.18
N HIS A 482 96.89 74.92 -33.72
CA HIS A 482 96.49 75.82 -32.62
C HIS A 482 94.97 75.68 -32.41
N ASN A 483 94.49 76.20 -31.28
CA ASN A 483 93.09 76.51 -30.93
C ASN A 483 92.12 75.35 -30.61
N HIS A 484 91.53 75.41 -29.41
CA HIS A 484 90.12 75.83 -29.31
C HIS A 484 89.72 76.27 -27.88
N HIS A 485 89.34 77.55 -27.78
CA HIS A 485 88.49 78.15 -26.75
C HIS A 485 87.17 77.38 -26.58
N GLY A 486 86.39 77.49 -25.51
CA GLY A 486 86.39 78.42 -24.39
C GLY A 486 85.01 78.36 -23.70
N HIS A 487 85.08 78.44 -22.37
CA HIS A 487 84.12 78.81 -21.33
C HIS A 487 82.65 79.24 -21.59
N THR A 488 81.77 78.61 -20.79
CA THR A 488 80.66 79.11 -19.91
C THR A 488 79.43 79.89 -20.43
N HIS A 489 78.23 79.39 -20.01
CA HIS A 489 76.87 79.95 -19.68
C HIS A 489 76.53 81.47 -19.90
N PRO A 490 75.25 81.99 -19.94
CA PRO A 490 73.90 81.41 -19.64
C PRO A 490 72.68 81.91 -20.53
N HIS A 491 71.44 81.49 -20.15
CA HIS A 491 70.06 82.05 -20.32
C HIS A 491 69.33 82.42 -21.66
N THR A 492 68.11 81.84 -21.79
CA THR A 492 66.77 82.33 -22.25
C THR A 492 66.40 82.76 -23.70
N LYS A 493 65.30 82.10 -24.16
CA LYS A 493 64.09 82.56 -24.91
C LYS A 493 64.05 82.75 -26.46
N LEU A 494 63.05 82.04 -27.02
CA LEU A 494 62.10 82.36 -28.12
C LEU A 494 62.44 82.10 -29.61
N ARG A 495 61.49 81.35 -30.23
CA ARG A 495 60.82 81.59 -31.54
C ARG A 495 61.16 80.68 -32.75
N ARG A 496 60.18 79.82 -33.05
CA ARG A 496 59.55 79.37 -34.33
C ARG A 496 60.32 79.27 -35.67
N GLU A 497 60.07 78.09 -36.26
CA GLU A 497 59.66 77.74 -37.65
C GLU A 497 60.68 77.44 -38.77
N LYS A 498 60.47 76.24 -39.37
CA LYS A 498 60.69 75.82 -40.78
C LYS A 498 62.14 75.76 -41.27
N SER A 499 62.55 74.96 -42.24
CA SER A 499 61.99 73.91 -43.10
C SER A 499 63.18 73.09 -43.63
N CYS A 500 62.87 71.96 -44.24
CA CYS A 500 63.71 70.92 -44.80
C CYS A 500 64.70 71.38 -45.89
N HIS A 501 65.76 70.57 -45.99
CA HIS A 501 66.57 70.25 -47.17
C HIS A 501 67.94 70.91 -47.37
N ASP A 502 68.85 70.00 -47.70
CA ASP A 502 70.13 70.12 -48.40
C ASP A 502 71.46 70.30 -47.63
N LEU A 503 72.34 69.33 -47.90
CA LEU A 503 73.73 69.16 -47.49
C LEU A 503 74.60 70.31 -48.05
N PRO A 504 75.75 70.67 -47.41
CA PRO A 504 76.98 69.96 -47.79
C PRO A 504 77.97 69.75 -46.63
N ILE A 505 78.69 68.63 -46.76
CA ILE A 505 79.89 68.26 -46.03
C ILE A 505 80.96 69.34 -46.21
N LYS A 506 81.35 70.03 -45.13
CA LYS A 506 82.70 70.59 -44.95
C LYS A 506 82.94 70.98 -43.50
N ASP A 507 84.07 70.51 -43.00
CA ASP A 507 84.53 70.53 -41.60
C ASP A 507 84.52 71.94 -41.00
N THR A 508 83.58 72.16 -40.09
CA THR A 508 83.60 73.30 -39.18
C THR A 508 83.33 72.79 -37.76
N PRO A 509 84.15 73.11 -36.75
CA PRO A 509 83.96 72.66 -35.36
C PRO A 509 82.59 73.06 -34.77
N SER A 510 81.92 74.06 -35.36
CA SER A 510 80.52 74.42 -35.11
C SER A 510 79.51 73.37 -35.59
N THR A 511 79.73 72.70 -36.72
CA THR A 511 78.87 71.59 -37.19
C THR A 511 79.00 70.35 -36.30
N LEU A 512 80.20 70.03 -35.83
CA LEU A 512 80.43 68.95 -34.86
C LEU A 512 79.67 69.21 -33.55
N TYR A 513 79.75 70.43 -33.00
CA TYR A 513 79.01 70.82 -31.79
C TYR A 513 77.49 70.77 -32.00
N ASN A 514 77.01 71.23 -33.16
CA ASN A 514 75.59 71.15 -33.52
C ASN A 514 75.11 69.69 -33.70
N LEU A 515 75.93 68.80 -34.27
CA LEU A 515 75.67 67.37 -34.32
C LEU A 515 75.66 66.75 -32.92
N GLN A 516 76.63 67.06 -32.05
CA GLN A 516 76.67 66.58 -30.67
C GLN A 516 75.44 67.02 -29.86
N ARG A 517 75.02 68.29 -30.02
CA ARG A 517 73.79 68.80 -29.41
C ARG A 517 72.56 68.06 -29.95
N LYS A 518 72.50 67.81 -31.26
CA LYS A 518 71.41 67.06 -31.90
C LYS A 518 71.36 65.61 -31.41
N VAL A 519 72.49 64.93 -31.26
CA VAL A 519 72.59 63.59 -30.65
C VAL A 519 72.10 63.60 -29.20
N ARG A 520 72.47 64.60 -28.40
CA ARG A 520 71.99 64.72 -27.01
C ARG A 520 70.47 64.91 -26.92
N VAL A 521 69.91 65.79 -27.75
CA VAL A 521 68.46 66.01 -27.83
C VAL A 521 67.73 64.75 -28.32
N LEU A 522 68.26 64.06 -29.33
CA LEU A 522 67.68 62.80 -29.81
C LEU A 522 67.74 61.70 -28.75
N LYS A 523 68.84 61.61 -27.97
CA LYS A 523 68.96 60.69 -26.84
C LYS A 523 67.91 60.96 -25.77
N GLU A 524 67.73 62.22 -25.38
CA GLU A 524 66.66 62.61 -24.43
C GLU A 524 65.27 62.32 -25.00
N GLN A 525 65.05 62.52 -26.29
CA GLN A 525 63.78 62.23 -26.96
C GLN A 525 63.48 60.73 -26.98
N ILE A 526 64.50 59.89 -27.19
CA ILE A 526 64.39 58.43 -27.10
C ILE A 526 64.08 58.02 -25.66
N GLN A 527 64.82 58.51 -24.67
CA GLN A 527 64.56 58.22 -23.25
C GLN A 527 63.13 58.59 -22.81
N ARG A 528 62.59 59.73 -23.28
CA ARG A 528 61.19 60.12 -23.02
C ARG A 528 60.19 59.17 -23.69
N ARG A 529 60.47 58.69 -24.90
CA ARG A 529 59.63 57.71 -25.61
C ARG A 529 59.68 56.34 -24.93
N ASP A 530 60.83 55.90 -24.47
CA ASP A 530 60.99 54.63 -23.74
C ASP A 530 60.21 54.66 -22.43
N LEU A 531 60.32 55.74 -21.65
CA LEU A 531 59.51 55.94 -20.44
C LEU A 531 58.01 55.96 -20.75
N HIS A 532 57.59 56.64 -21.83
CA HIS A 532 56.19 56.65 -22.25
C HIS A 532 55.68 55.26 -22.64
N LEU A 533 56.50 54.50 -23.36
CA LEU A 533 56.20 53.13 -23.77
C LEU A 533 56.10 52.19 -22.55
N GLU A 534 56.96 52.36 -21.55
CA GLU A 534 56.89 51.63 -20.29
C GLU A 534 55.61 51.96 -19.50
N LEU A 535 55.23 53.24 -19.42
CA LEU A 535 53.96 53.66 -18.80
C LEU A 535 52.74 53.10 -19.53
N LEU A 536 52.76 53.06 -20.87
CA LEU A 536 51.69 52.45 -21.66
C LEU A 536 51.60 50.94 -21.44
N LYS A 537 52.72 50.23 -21.40
CA LYS A 537 52.75 48.79 -21.05
C LYS A 537 52.16 48.53 -19.67
N ARG A 538 52.51 49.36 -18.67
CA ARG A 538 51.94 49.27 -17.32
C ARG A 538 50.43 49.55 -17.30
N LYS A 539 49.97 50.56 -18.06
CA LYS A 539 48.55 50.86 -18.20
C LYS A 539 47.79 49.71 -18.86
N LEU A 540 48.35 49.11 -19.91
CA LEU A 540 47.78 47.91 -20.57
C LEU A 540 47.71 46.74 -19.59
N ALA A 541 48.78 46.45 -18.85
CA ALA A 541 48.79 45.39 -17.85
C ALA A 541 47.69 45.57 -16.79
N ILE A 542 47.50 46.79 -16.27
CA ILE A 542 46.42 47.11 -15.31
C ILE A 542 45.03 46.91 -15.93
N ILE A 543 44.84 47.29 -17.20
CA ILE A 543 43.57 47.10 -17.91
C ILE A 543 43.28 45.61 -18.10
N GLU A 544 44.29 44.83 -18.51
CA GLU A 544 44.19 43.38 -18.69
C GLU A 544 43.94 42.66 -17.37
N ASP A 545 44.62 43.04 -16.28
CA ASP A 545 44.38 42.55 -14.93
C ASP A 545 42.94 42.87 -14.47
N GLY A 546 42.48 44.10 -14.71
CA GLY A 546 41.11 44.50 -14.42
C GLY A 546 40.07 43.71 -15.21
N ALA A 547 40.35 43.38 -16.48
CA ALA A 547 39.48 42.53 -17.30
C ALA A 547 39.45 41.08 -16.79
N ARG A 548 40.62 40.51 -16.42
CA ARG A 548 40.71 39.19 -15.78
C ARG A 548 39.93 39.14 -14.47
N GLY A 549 40.10 40.13 -13.60
CA GLY A 549 39.37 40.23 -12.33
C GLY A 549 37.85 40.28 -12.52
N LYS A 550 37.36 41.07 -13.48
CA LYS A 550 35.92 41.11 -13.82
C LYS A 550 35.40 39.76 -14.32
N CYS A 551 36.19 39.03 -15.12
CA CYS A 551 35.82 37.70 -15.60
C CYS A 551 35.67 36.69 -14.45
N ILE A 552 36.61 36.71 -13.49
CA ILE A 552 36.56 35.85 -12.28
C ILE A 552 35.31 36.18 -11.45
N LEU A 553 35.08 37.45 -11.14
CA LEU A 553 33.90 37.88 -10.35
C LEU A 553 32.57 37.54 -11.04
N GLN A 554 32.52 37.67 -12.36
CA GLN A 554 31.37 37.25 -13.16
C GLN A 554 31.14 35.73 -13.04
N GLY A 555 32.19 34.91 -13.11
CA GLY A 555 32.13 33.46 -12.89
C GLY A 555 31.61 33.11 -11.49
N GLU A 556 32.17 33.71 -10.44
CA GLU A 556 31.73 33.49 -9.05
C GLU A 556 30.26 33.87 -8.83
N ARG A 557 29.80 34.96 -9.45
CA ARG A 557 28.40 35.38 -9.41
C ARG A 557 27.50 34.37 -10.13
N ASP A 558 27.90 33.91 -11.32
CA ASP A 558 27.12 32.95 -12.10
C ASP A 558 27.05 31.58 -11.36
N GLU A 559 28.13 31.17 -10.69
CA GLU A 559 28.12 30.02 -9.78
C GLU A 559 27.21 30.21 -8.57
N ALA A 560 27.25 31.37 -7.91
CA ALA A 560 26.38 31.67 -6.78
C ALA A 560 24.90 31.62 -7.20
N VAL A 561 24.56 32.19 -8.35
CA VAL A 561 23.21 32.11 -8.94
C VAL A 561 22.82 30.66 -9.24
N CYS A 562 23.73 29.85 -9.76
CA CYS A 562 23.50 28.42 -9.98
C CYS A 562 23.22 27.67 -8.66
N ARG A 563 23.99 27.94 -7.60
CA ARG A 563 23.75 27.39 -6.25
C ARG A 563 22.40 27.80 -5.70
N THR A 564 22.02 29.07 -5.81
CA THR A 564 20.69 29.57 -5.39
C THR A 564 19.56 28.88 -6.16
N LYS A 565 19.69 28.71 -7.49
CA LYS A 565 18.69 27.99 -8.30
C LYS A 565 18.54 26.53 -7.87
N LYS A 566 19.64 25.84 -7.55
CA LYS A 566 19.61 24.46 -7.03
C LYS A 566 18.93 24.40 -5.65
N ALA A 567 19.27 25.32 -4.76
CA ALA A 567 18.66 25.41 -3.43
C ALA A 567 17.15 25.67 -3.53
N ASN A 568 16.70 26.60 -4.39
CA ASN A 568 15.28 26.87 -4.61
C ASN A 568 14.53 25.62 -5.11
N LYS A 569 15.10 24.86 -6.05
CA LYS A 569 14.51 23.59 -6.50
C LYS A 569 14.37 22.56 -5.37
N ILE A 570 15.28 22.57 -4.39
CA ILE A 570 15.18 21.70 -3.22
C ILE A 570 14.08 22.22 -2.28
N ILE A 571 13.99 23.53 -2.06
CA ILE A 571 12.92 24.17 -1.28
C ILE A 571 11.55 23.85 -1.89
N ASP A 572 11.40 23.95 -3.21
CA ASP A 572 10.14 23.64 -3.90
C ASP A 572 9.74 22.17 -3.68
N LYS A 573 10.70 21.24 -3.83
CA LYS A 573 10.47 19.81 -3.57
C LYS A 573 10.05 19.55 -2.13
N LEU A 574 10.76 20.14 -1.16
CA LEU A 574 10.43 19.99 0.26
C LEU A 574 9.07 20.62 0.60
N THR A 575 8.72 21.72 -0.06
CA THR A 575 7.42 22.38 0.10
C THR A 575 6.28 21.50 -0.42
N CYS A 576 6.44 20.89 -1.59
CA CYS A 576 5.47 19.91 -2.12
C CYS A 576 5.33 18.70 -1.18
N GLN A 577 6.45 18.11 -0.73
CA GLN A 577 6.41 16.98 0.21
C GLN A 577 5.69 17.35 1.54
N LEU A 578 5.94 18.55 2.04
CA LEU A 578 5.28 19.04 3.26
C LEU A 578 3.77 19.27 3.04
N ALA A 579 3.36 19.72 1.85
CA ALA A 579 1.95 19.81 1.47
C ALA A 579 1.29 18.42 1.39
N ASP A 580 1.96 17.44 0.78
CA ASP A 580 1.48 16.06 0.68
C ASP A 580 1.29 15.43 2.06
N VAL A 581 2.27 15.59 2.96
CA VAL A 581 2.18 15.09 4.34
C VAL A 581 1.05 15.78 5.10
N ARG A 582 0.85 17.09 4.91
CA ARG A 582 -0.30 17.80 5.51
C ARG A 582 -1.64 17.26 5.00
N SER A 583 -1.74 16.94 3.71
CA SER A 583 -2.93 16.34 3.12
C SER A 583 -3.19 14.94 3.71
N GLN A 584 -2.16 14.10 3.83
CA GLN A 584 -2.28 12.78 4.46
C GLN A 584 -2.72 12.88 5.92
N VAL A 585 -2.19 13.85 6.68
CA VAL A 585 -2.63 14.10 8.06
C VAL A 585 -4.10 14.52 8.12
N ALA A 586 -4.57 15.34 7.18
CA ALA A 586 -5.98 15.73 7.10
C ALA A 586 -6.88 14.52 6.77
N GLU A 587 -6.46 13.67 5.84
CA GLU A 587 -7.17 12.44 5.48
C GLU A 587 -7.26 11.47 6.66
N VAL A 588 -6.15 11.21 7.36
CA VAL A 588 -6.16 10.34 8.55
C VAL A 588 -7.06 10.91 9.66
N LYS A 589 -7.11 12.23 9.82
CA LYS A 589 -8.04 12.88 10.77
C LYS A 589 -9.50 12.68 10.37
N ALA A 590 -9.82 12.76 9.08
CA ALA A 590 -11.17 12.49 8.58
C ALA A 590 -11.56 11.03 8.81
N GLN A 591 -10.67 10.09 8.47
CA GLN A 591 -10.87 8.65 8.72
C GLN A 591 -11.06 8.35 10.23
N LEU A 592 -10.33 9.06 11.10
CA LEU A 592 -10.51 8.91 12.55
C LEU A 592 -11.88 9.42 13.01
N ALA A 593 -12.38 10.52 12.43
CA ALA A 593 -13.72 11.03 12.72
C ALA A 593 -14.80 10.03 12.26
N GLU A 594 -14.68 9.49 11.05
CA GLU A 594 -15.57 8.44 10.53
C GLU A 594 -15.55 7.18 11.41
N ALA A 595 -14.36 6.75 11.87
CA ALA A 595 -14.24 5.62 12.79
C ALA A 595 -14.96 5.85 14.13
N VAL A 596 -14.94 7.09 14.64
CA VAL A 596 -15.70 7.46 15.84
C VAL A 596 -17.20 7.40 15.58
N GLU A 597 -17.69 7.86 14.43
CA GLU A 597 -19.10 7.75 14.05
C GLU A 597 -19.56 6.29 13.90
N TYR A 598 -18.75 5.44 13.28
CA TYR A 598 -19.03 4.00 13.22
C TYR A 598 -19.10 3.37 14.61
N LYS A 599 -18.21 3.76 15.53
CA LYS A 599 -18.24 3.29 16.92
C LYS A 599 -19.53 3.73 17.64
N ILE A 600 -19.96 4.99 17.47
CA ILE A 600 -21.21 5.49 18.06
C ILE A 600 -22.39 4.69 17.53
N THR A 601 -22.49 4.54 16.21
CA THR A 601 -23.57 3.78 15.55
C THR A 601 -23.59 2.31 16.00
N ALA A 602 -22.42 1.69 16.15
CA ALA A 602 -22.32 0.31 16.64
C ALA A 602 -22.80 0.18 18.09
N LEU A 603 -22.46 1.14 18.95
CA LEU A 603 -22.93 1.17 20.34
C LEU A 603 -24.45 1.40 20.44
N GLU A 604 -25.02 2.24 19.59
CA GLU A 604 -26.47 2.44 19.51
C GLU A 604 -27.19 1.17 19.05
N ARG A 605 -26.64 0.46 18.05
CA ARG A 605 -27.17 -0.83 17.61
C ARG A 605 -27.05 -1.89 18.70
N ALA A 606 -25.94 -1.94 19.44
CA ALA A 606 -25.76 -2.86 20.56
C ALA A 606 -26.82 -2.60 21.65
N ARG A 607 -27.02 -1.34 22.06
CA ARG A 607 -28.10 -0.97 22.99
C ARG A 607 -29.47 -1.40 22.49
N LYS A 608 -29.74 -1.25 21.18
CA LYS A 608 -31.01 -1.67 20.62
C LYS A 608 -31.20 -3.19 20.64
N ILE A 609 -30.14 -3.95 20.40
CA ILE A 609 -30.14 -5.40 20.53
C ILE A 609 -30.41 -5.81 21.98
N ASP A 610 -29.78 -5.15 22.96
CA ASP A 610 -30.01 -5.43 24.37
C ASP A 610 -31.49 -5.17 24.75
N GLU A 611 -32.05 -4.03 24.34
CA GLU A 611 -33.48 -3.72 24.54
C GLU A 611 -34.41 -4.79 23.94
N LEU A 612 -34.15 -5.19 22.69
CA LEU A 612 -34.96 -6.21 22.01
C LEU A 612 -34.80 -7.59 22.65
N THR A 613 -33.61 -7.90 23.16
CA THR A 613 -33.33 -9.16 23.86
C THR A 613 -34.11 -9.22 25.17
N THR A 614 -34.13 -8.13 25.94
CA THR A 614 -34.97 -8.03 27.15
C THR A 614 -36.44 -8.22 26.82
N GLN A 615 -36.95 -7.55 25.78
CA GLN A 615 -38.36 -7.71 25.35
C GLN A 615 -38.69 -9.14 24.91
N LEU A 616 -37.76 -9.83 24.26
CA LEU A 616 -37.94 -11.23 23.88
C LEU A 616 -38.01 -12.13 25.12
N CYS A 617 -37.14 -11.93 26.10
CA CYS A 617 -37.19 -12.68 27.36
C CYS A 617 -38.54 -12.48 28.08
N ASP A 618 -39.01 -11.24 28.20
CA ASP A 618 -40.31 -10.94 28.83
C ASP A 618 -41.48 -11.65 28.10
N LEU A 619 -41.45 -11.66 26.77
CA LEU A 619 -42.46 -12.34 25.95
C LEU A 619 -42.38 -13.87 26.06
N GLU A 620 -41.18 -14.44 26.18
CA GLU A 620 -40.98 -15.87 26.41
C GLU A 620 -41.50 -16.30 27.78
N GLU A 621 -41.22 -15.51 28.83
CA GLU A 621 -41.77 -15.73 30.17
C GLU A 621 -43.30 -15.69 30.14
N GLU A 622 -43.90 -14.69 29.49
CA GLU A 622 -45.35 -14.57 29.38
C GLU A 622 -45.97 -15.73 28.59
N LYS A 623 -45.32 -16.16 27.49
CA LYS A 623 -45.74 -17.34 26.73
C LYS A 623 -45.72 -18.61 27.57
N THR A 624 -44.67 -18.84 28.35
CA THR A 624 -44.57 -20.03 29.22
C THR A 624 -45.66 -20.02 30.29
N ARG A 625 -45.93 -18.84 30.89
CA ARG A 625 -47.01 -18.64 31.86
C ARG A 625 -48.39 -18.95 31.27
N LEU A 626 -48.71 -18.39 30.11
CA LEU A 626 -49.99 -18.63 29.43
C LEU A 626 -50.13 -20.10 28.98
N SER A 627 -49.05 -20.70 28.49
CA SER A 627 -49.04 -22.13 28.13
C SER A 627 -49.35 -23.04 29.33
N ALA A 628 -48.76 -22.75 30.50
CA ALA A 628 -49.05 -23.47 31.74
C ALA A 628 -50.52 -23.32 32.18
N GLN A 629 -51.09 -22.11 32.05
CA GLN A 629 -52.51 -21.87 32.32
C GLN A 629 -53.42 -22.68 31.39
N VAL A 630 -53.11 -22.71 30.09
CA VAL A 630 -53.86 -23.49 29.10
C VAL A 630 -53.81 -24.98 29.44
N ASN A 631 -52.64 -25.52 29.80
CA ASN A 631 -52.50 -26.92 30.19
C ASN A 631 -53.34 -27.23 31.44
N THR A 632 -53.31 -26.35 32.43
CA THR A 632 -54.13 -26.49 33.65
C THR A 632 -55.63 -26.50 33.32
N LEU A 633 -56.09 -25.66 32.40
CA LEU A 633 -57.49 -25.65 31.96
C LEU A 633 -57.85 -26.91 31.17
N LYS A 634 -56.95 -27.42 30.32
CA LYS A 634 -57.14 -28.69 29.59
C LYS A 634 -57.28 -29.85 30.56
N ASP A 635 -56.42 -29.94 31.58
CA ASP A 635 -56.48 -30.99 32.59
C ASP A 635 -57.77 -30.94 33.39
N ARG A 636 -58.21 -29.73 33.78
CA ARG A 636 -59.51 -29.52 34.44
C ARG A 636 -60.69 -29.95 33.57
N LEU A 637 -60.67 -29.59 32.28
CA LEU A 637 -61.72 -29.99 31.34
C LEU A 637 -61.75 -31.50 31.15
N LYS A 638 -60.59 -32.14 31.02
CA LYS A 638 -60.47 -33.60 30.91
C LYS A 638 -61.01 -34.29 32.15
N ALA A 639 -60.61 -33.87 33.35
CA ALA A 639 -61.12 -34.41 34.60
C ALA A 639 -62.65 -34.27 34.73
N SER A 640 -63.20 -33.13 34.31
CA SER A 640 -64.67 -32.90 34.28
C SER A 640 -65.36 -33.82 33.27
N SER A 641 -64.79 -34.00 32.09
CA SER A 641 -65.31 -34.90 31.04
C SER A 641 -65.28 -36.36 31.52
N ASP A 642 -64.17 -36.80 32.09
CA ASP A 642 -64.01 -38.16 32.63
C ASP A 642 -65.03 -38.40 33.75
N SER A 643 -65.21 -37.46 34.69
CA SER A 643 -66.22 -37.55 35.74
C SER A 643 -67.66 -37.64 35.17
N ALA A 644 -67.98 -36.82 34.17
CA ALA A 644 -69.28 -36.88 33.49
C ALA A 644 -69.48 -38.24 32.79
N GLN A 645 -68.44 -38.78 32.15
CA GLN A 645 -68.49 -40.09 31.51
C GLN A 645 -68.69 -41.22 32.53
N HIS A 646 -67.98 -41.21 33.65
CA HIS A 646 -68.14 -42.21 34.71
C HIS A 646 -69.56 -42.19 35.29
N ARG A 647 -70.15 -41.00 35.48
CA ARG A 647 -71.56 -40.87 35.87
C ARG A 647 -72.49 -41.48 34.84
N ARG A 648 -72.32 -41.16 33.56
CA ARG A 648 -73.13 -41.75 32.47
C ARG A 648 -73.03 -43.27 32.44
N CYS A 649 -71.82 -43.84 32.49
CA CYS A 649 -71.63 -45.29 32.51
C CYS A 649 -72.31 -45.94 33.73
N ARG A 650 -72.24 -45.31 34.90
CA ARG A 650 -72.89 -45.80 36.12
C ARG A 650 -74.41 -45.75 36.00
N ASP A 651 -74.95 -44.65 35.52
CA ASP A 651 -76.40 -44.47 35.35
C ASP A 651 -76.95 -45.42 34.27
N GLU A 652 -76.19 -45.65 33.19
CA GLU A 652 -76.50 -46.65 32.17
C GLU A 652 -76.49 -48.08 32.72
N ALA A 653 -75.49 -48.44 33.52
CA ALA A 653 -75.45 -49.73 34.20
C ALA A 653 -76.65 -49.93 35.14
N LEU A 654 -77.04 -48.88 35.88
CA LEU A 654 -78.23 -48.91 36.74
C LEU A 654 -79.51 -49.08 35.92
N ILE A 655 -79.67 -48.33 34.82
CA ILE A 655 -80.83 -48.44 33.93
C ILE A 655 -80.93 -49.86 33.35
N ASN A 656 -79.81 -50.46 32.94
CA ASN A 656 -79.80 -51.81 32.41
C ASN A 656 -80.19 -52.84 33.48
N SER A 657 -79.66 -52.72 34.70
CA SER A 657 -80.10 -53.57 35.82
C SER A 657 -81.60 -53.43 36.10
N LEU A 658 -82.14 -52.21 36.10
CA LEU A 658 -83.58 -51.98 36.31
C LEU A 658 -84.42 -52.53 35.15
N ARG A 659 -83.92 -52.49 33.91
CA ARG A 659 -84.56 -53.14 32.76
C ARG A 659 -84.57 -54.64 32.92
N ASP A 660 -83.46 -55.25 33.34
CA ASP A 660 -83.37 -56.68 33.59
C ASP A 660 -84.35 -57.10 34.70
N ASP A 661 -84.39 -56.38 35.83
CA ASP A 661 -85.36 -56.61 36.90
C ASP A 661 -86.81 -56.47 36.42
N LEU A 662 -87.10 -55.45 35.60
CA LEU A 662 -88.43 -55.27 35.01
C LEU A 662 -88.81 -56.44 34.11
N THR A 663 -87.91 -56.90 33.23
CA THR A 663 -88.18 -58.07 32.37
C THR A 663 -88.37 -59.34 33.20
N HIS A 664 -87.62 -59.50 34.29
CA HIS A 664 -87.77 -60.62 35.21
C HIS A 664 -89.14 -60.60 35.90
N VAL A 665 -89.56 -59.45 36.44
CA VAL A 665 -90.88 -59.29 37.06
C VAL A 665 -92.00 -59.51 36.03
N GLN A 666 -91.86 -59.02 34.80
CA GLN A 666 -92.82 -59.28 33.72
C GLN A 666 -92.93 -60.79 33.41
N ALA A 667 -91.81 -61.51 33.38
CA ALA A 667 -91.80 -62.95 33.19
C ALA A 667 -92.51 -63.68 34.36
N GLN A 668 -92.24 -63.28 35.61
CA GLN A 668 -92.93 -63.82 36.80
C GLN A 668 -94.44 -63.54 36.78
N ILE A 669 -94.86 -62.34 36.39
CA ILE A 669 -96.28 -61.99 36.23
C ILE A 669 -96.92 -62.84 35.14
N SER A 670 -96.22 -63.08 34.03
CA SER A 670 -96.72 -63.92 32.94
C SER A 670 -96.89 -65.38 33.38
N ASP A 671 -95.93 -65.93 34.11
CA ASP A 671 -95.99 -67.30 34.66
C ASP A 671 -97.12 -67.47 35.70
N THR A 672 -97.24 -66.52 36.63
CA THR A 672 -98.34 -66.52 37.62
C THR A 672 -99.72 -66.38 36.97
N ASN A 673 -99.86 -65.53 35.94
CA ASN A 673 -101.09 -65.43 35.14
C ASN A 673 -101.40 -66.73 34.37
N HIS A 674 -100.37 -67.39 33.83
CA HIS A 674 -100.54 -68.69 33.18
C HIS A 674 -101.05 -69.75 34.19
N ARG A 675 -100.43 -69.83 35.38
CA ARG A 675 -100.87 -70.71 36.46
C ARG A 675 -102.29 -70.40 36.95
N LEU A 676 -102.65 -69.12 37.07
CA LEU A 676 -104.00 -68.70 37.41
C LEU A 676 -105.01 -69.17 36.35
N SER A 677 -104.68 -69.01 35.06
CA SER A 677 -105.52 -69.46 33.96
C SER A 677 -105.72 -70.99 33.97
N GLN A 678 -104.68 -71.75 34.30
CA GLN A 678 -104.77 -73.21 34.50
C GLN A 678 -105.67 -73.58 35.68
N LEU A 679 -105.57 -72.86 36.81
CA LEU A 679 -106.45 -73.08 37.96
C LEU A 679 -107.91 -72.72 37.65
N GLN A 680 -108.16 -71.64 36.90
CA GLN A 680 -109.50 -71.27 36.44
C GLN A 680 -110.08 -72.30 35.48
N SER A 681 -109.27 -72.84 34.57
CA SER A 681 -109.72 -73.91 33.66
C SER A 681 -110.02 -75.20 34.42
N PHE A 682 -109.17 -75.58 35.38
CA PHE A 682 -109.41 -76.69 36.31
C PHE A 682 -110.70 -76.49 37.11
N ARG A 683 -110.88 -75.34 37.74
CA ARG A 683 -112.10 -74.95 38.46
C ARG A 683 -113.33 -75.13 37.57
N THR A 684 -113.28 -74.61 36.35
CA THR A 684 -114.38 -74.71 35.38
C THR A 684 -114.64 -76.16 34.95
N SER A 685 -113.60 -76.99 34.87
CA SER A 685 -113.74 -78.43 34.61
C SER A 685 -114.42 -79.15 35.76
N VAL A 686 -113.97 -78.92 37.01
CA VAL A 686 -114.58 -79.49 38.22
C VAL A 686 -116.05 -79.08 38.35
N ALA A 687 -116.34 -77.79 38.18
CA ALA A 687 -117.70 -77.26 38.18
C ALA A 687 -118.58 -77.93 37.12
N ARG A 688 -118.05 -78.15 35.90
CA ARG A 688 -118.77 -78.90 34.86
C ARG A 688 -118.99 -80.36 35.23
N THR A 689 -117.96 -81.08 35.68
CA THR A 689 -118.06 -82.50 36.05
C THR A 689 -119.06 -82.72 37.18
N LEU A 690 -119.06 -81.85 38.19
CA LEU A 690 -120.01 -81.92 39.31
C LEU A 690 -121.39 -81.35 38.98
N HIS A 691 -121.60 -80.78 37.79
CA HIS A 691 -122.83 -80.10 37.37
C HIS A 691 -123.19 -78.89 38.25
N LEU A 692 -122.17 -78.17 38.72
CA LEU A 692 -122.23 -77.05 39.66
C LEU A 692 -121.70 -75.77 39.01
N ARG A 693 -122.35 -75.29 37.95
CA ARG A 693 -121.75 -74.28 37.06
C ARG A 693 -121.60 -72.87 37.64
N ASP A 694 -122.24 -72.53 38.77
CA ASP A 694 -122.27 -71.16 39.30
C ASP A 694 -122.09 -71.06 40.84
N LEU A 695 -121.36 -71.99 41.45
CA LEU A 695 -121.09 -71.94 42.89
C LEU A 695 -119.83 -71.11 43.23
N PRO A 696 -119.79 -70.45 44.41
CA PRO A 696 -118.56 -69.91 44.98
C PRO A 696 -117.47 -70.99 45.07
N GLU A 697 -116.21 -70.57 44.95
CA GLU A 697 -115.06 -71.50 44.95
C GLU A 697 -114.97 -72.33 46.23
N THR A 698 -115.29 -71.70 47.36
CA THR A 698 -115.38 -72.38 48.66
C THR A 698 -116.35 -73.55 48.61
N ASP A 699 -117.53 -73.37 48.01
CA ASP A 699 -118.58 -74.38 48.01
C ASP A 699 -118.29 -75.49 47.01
N LEU A 700 -117.71 -75.15 45.86
CA LEU A 700 -117.23 -76.12 44.88
C LEU A 700 -116.13 -77.00 45.49
N LEU A 701 -115.20 -76.39 46.24
CA LEU A 701 -114.11 -77.09 46.92
C LEU A 701 -114.66 -78.01 48.02
N HIS A 702 -115.57 -77.53 48.87
CA HIS A 702 -116.20 -78.35 49.91
C HIS A 702 -116.95 -79.54 49.31
N ARG A 703 -117.67 -79.35 48.19
CA ARG A 703 -118.37 -80.44 47.49
C ARG A 703 -117.42 -81.43 46.84
N LEU A 704 -116.34 -80.96 46.21
CA LEU A 704 -115.29 -81.84 45.69
C LEU A 704 -114.61 -82.62 46.82
N GLN A 705 -114.31 -81.97 47.94
CA GLN A 705 -113.76 -82.62 49.13
C GLN A 705 -114.72 -83.68 49.68
N ALA A 706 -116.01 -83.40 49.78
CA ALA A 706 -117.01 -84.37 50.19
C ALA A 706 -117.11 -85.55 49.21
N LEU A 707 -117.01 -85.29 47.89
CA LEU A 707 -117.00 -86.35 46.88
C LEU A 707 -115.72 -87.19 46.94
N CYS A 708 -114.56 -86.57 47.13
CA CYS A 708 -113.29 -87.27 47.35
C CYS A 708 -113.32 -88.09 48.64
N ALA A 709 -113.85 -87.55 49.74
CA ALA A 709 -114.02 -88.25 51.00
C ALA A 709 -114.99 -89.44 50.85
N ALA A 710 -116.13 -89.23 50.18
CA ALA A 710 -117.09 -90.30 49.89
C ALA A 710 -116.50 -91.36 48.95
N HIS A 711 -115.71 -90.96 47.94
CA HIS A 711 -115.00 -91.91 47.07
C HIS A 711 -113.95 -92.68 47.87
N GLN A 712 -113.20 -92.02 48.77
CA GLN A 712 -112.24 -92.67 49.64
C GLN A 712 -112.92 -93.66 50.61
N GLU A 713 -114.05 -93.29 51.21
CA GLU A 713 -114.88 -94.19 52.02
C GLU A 713 -115.43 -95.36 51.19
N PHE A 714 -115.91 -95.10 49.97
CA PHE A 714 -116.37 -96.12 49.05
C PHE A 714 -115.25 -97.07 48.63
N THR A 715 -114.05 -96.56 48.31
CA THR A 715 -112.88 -97.38 48.00
C THR A 715 -112.47 -98.22 49.22
N MET A 716 -112.55 -97.65 50.43
CA MET A 716 -112.30 -98.38 51.68
C MET A 716 -113.37 -99.46 51.94
N LEU A 717 -114.64 -99.19 51.62
CA LEU A 717 -115.75 -100.15 51.68
C LEU A 717 -115.65 -101.25 50.61
N SER A 718 -115.33 -100.91 49.36
CA SER A 718 -115.02 -101.87 48.29
C SER A 718 -113.86 -102.78 48.68
N LYS A 719 -112.80 -102.25 49.28
CA LYS A 719 -111.71 -103.08 49.85
C LYS A 719 -112.20 -104.00 50.97
N ARG A 720 -113.18 -103.58 51.79
CA ARG A 720 -113.77 -104.43 52.84
C ARG A 720 -114.73 -105.51 52.30
N TYR A 721 -115.43 -105.24 51.21
CA TYR A 721 -116.30 -106.23 50.54
C TYR A 721 -115.52 -107.19 49.61
N GLU A 722 -114.41 -106.76 48.99
CA GLU A 722 -113.43 -107.67 48.36
C GLU A 722 -112.84 -108.66 49.37
N THR A 723 -112.73 -108.30 50.65
CA THR A 723 -112.25 -109.20 51.71
C THR A 723 -113.32 -110.09 52.37
N ALA A 724 -114.60 -109.97 51.99
CA ALA A 724 -115.71 -110.66 52.68
C ALA A 724 -116.70 -111.40 51.76
N SER A 725 -116.30 -111.77 50.54
CA SER A 725 -117.08 -112.63 49.63
C SER A 725 -116.34 -113.95 49.30
N PRO A 726 -116.92 -115.13 49.56
CA PRO A 726 -116.33 -116.43 49.23
C PRO A 726 -116.86 -116.90 47.86
N LEU A 727 -116.17 -116.56 46.78
CA LEU A 727 -116.10 -117.26 45.48
C LEU A 727 -115.27 -116.39 44.52
N GLY A 728 -114.36 -117.03 43.79
CA GLY A 728 -113.11 -116.44 43.32
C GLY A 728 -113.16 -115.35 42.25
N GLU A 729 -112.15 -114.48 42.29
CA GLU A 729 -111.73 -113.59 41.20
C GLU A 729 -110.20 -113.62 41.16
N HIS A 730 -109.59 -114.11 40.09
CA HIS A 730 -109.31 -113.36 38.87
C HIS A 730 -108.70 -111.99 39.13
N ALA A 731 -107.40 -111.90 38.80
CA ALA A 731 -106.60 -110.70 38.89
C ALA A 731 -107.20 -109.58 38.02
N CYS A 732 -107.72 -108.54 38.67
CA CYS A 732 -107.95 -107.25 38.03
C CYS A 732 -106.72 -106.38 38.24
N THR A 733 -106.06 -106.08 37.13
CA THR A 733 -104.86 -105.25 37.01
C THR A 733 -105.13 -103.84 37.52
N ARG A 734 -104.51 -103.47 38.66
CA ARG A 734 -104.40 -102.08 39.07
C ARG A 734 -103.51 -101.34 38.07
N PHE A 735 -104.12 -100.42 37.34
CA PHE A 735 -103.44 -99.28 36.74
C PHE A 735 -103.16 -98.28 37.86
N ASP A 736 -101.93 -98.27 38.37
CA ASP A 736 -101.28 -97.04 38.84
C ASP A 736 -99.78 -97.29 38.85
N ASP A 737 -99.19 -97.10 37.68
CA ASP A 737 -97.76 -96.91 37.54
C ASP A 737 -97.54 -95.86 36.44
N ARG A 738 -97.36 -94.60 36.84
CA ARG A 738 -96.57 -93.58 36.13
C ARG A 738 -96.13 -92.49 37.09
N LEU A 739 -95.00 -92.73 37.77
CA LEU A 739 -94.04 -91.67 37.99
C LEU A 739 -93.34 -91.38 36.65
N PRO A 740 -93.18 -90.09 36.29
CA PRO A 740 -91.94 -89.67 35.69
C PRO A 740 -91.29 -88.54 36.47
N ASN A 741 -89.98 -88.71 36.66
CA ASN A 741 -88.95 -87.72 36.95
C ASN A 741 -89.28 -86.31 36.46
N ASN A 742 -89.02 -85.33 37.32
CA ASN A 742 -88.63 -84.00 36.86
C ASN A 742 -87.36 -83.54 37.59
N THR A 743 -86.22 -83.91 37.00
CA THR A 743 -84.98 -83.13 37.03
C THR A 743 -85.19 -81.84 36.26
N HIS A 744 -84.91 -80.69 36.88
CA HIS A 744 -84.17 -79.53 36.33
C HIS A 744 -84.45 -78.29 37.19
N TYR A 745 -83.65 -78.12 38.25
CA TYR A 745 -83.29 -76.79 38.74
C TYR A 745 -81.92 -76.45 38.13
N HIS A 746 -81.91 -75.53 37.17
CA HIS A 746 -80.70 -74.82 36.78
C HIS A 746 -80.71 -73.46 37.50
N PRO A 747 -79.70 -73.16 38.34
CA PRO A 747 -79.40 -71.80 38.73
C PRO A 747 -78.54 -71.14 37.63
N PRO A 748 -78.75 -69.86 37.28
CA PRO A 748 -77.79 -69.17 36.44
C PRO A 748 -76.52 -68.89 37.25
N HIS A 749 -75.43 -69.44 36.73
CA HIS A 749 -74.07 -69.24 37.17
C HIS A 749 -73.65 -67.77 37.08
N CYS A 750 -73.04 -67.30 38.17
CA CYS A 750 -71.99 -66.29 38.14
C CYS A 750 -70.98 -66.61 37.03
N THR A 751 -70.68 -65.60 36.19
CA THR A 751 -69.47 -65.61 35.37
C THR A 751 -68.41 -64.71 36.01
N PRO A 752 -67.12 -65.06 35.87
CA PRO A 752 -66.03 -64.41 36.57
C PRO A 752 -65.50 -63.22 35.78
N THR A 753 -65.15 -62.16 36.52
CA THR A 753 -64.26 -61.08 36.09
C THR A 753 -62.91 -61.62 35.61
N PRO A 754 -62.36 -61.16 34.47
CA PRO A 754 -60.95 -61.32 34.19
C PRO A 754 -60.17 -60.08 34.67
N ASN A 755 -59.27 -60.35 35.61
CA ASN A 755 -57.91 -59.85 35.70
C ASN A 755 -57.65 -58.33 35.63
N SER A 756 -57.46 -57.80 36.84
CA SER A 756 -56.44 -56.78 37.13
C SER A 756 -55.14 -57.07 36.41
N THR A 757 -54.75 -56.18 35.51
CA THR A 757 -53.35 -56.04 35.09
C THR A 757 -52.72 -54.99 35.99
N THR A 758 -51.90 -55.45 36.92
CA THR A 758 -50.94 -54.67 37.68
C THR A 758 -49.97 -54.00 36.72
N LEU A 759 -50.15 -52.70 36.48
CA LEU A 759 -49.13 -51.85 35.88
C LEU A 759 -48.27 -51.28 37.00
N HIS A 760 -46.99 -51.63 36.92
CA HIS A 760 -45.89 -51.19 37.76
C HIS A 760 -45.85 -49.67 37.87
N GLY A 761 -45.92 -49.17 39.10
CA GLY A 761 -45.49 -47.81 39.41
C GLY A 761 -43.97 -47.77 39.40
N HIS A 762 -43.39 -47.03 38.47
CA HIS A 762 -42.02 -46.54 38.59
C HIS A 762 -42.06 -45.06 39.00
N ARG A 763 -41.76 -44.82 40.29
CA ARG A 763 -41.01 -43.64 40.75
C ARG A 763 -39.77 -43.50 39.85
N GLY A 764 -39.39 -42.36 39.30
CA GLY A 764 -39.23 -41.08 39.98
C GLY A 764 -37.92 -41.08 40.77
N TYR A 765 -36.91 -40.39 40.25
CA TYR A 765 -35.64 -39.88 40.85
C TYR A 765 -34.39 -40.18 39.99
N HIS A 766 -34.17 -39.40 38.94
CA HIS A 766 -33.07 -38.43 38.81
C HIS A 766 -33.20 -37.64 37.50
#